data_AF-A0AAJ2MQ21-F1
#
_entry.id   AF-A0AAJ2MQ21-F1
#
_cell.length_a   1.000
_cell.length_b   1.000
_cell.length_c   1.000
_cell.angle_alpha   90.00
_cell.angle_beta   90.00
_cell.angle_gamma   90.00
#
_symmetry.space_group_name_H-M   'P 1'
#
loop_
_entity.id
_entity.type
_entity.pdbx_description
1 polymer ?
#
loop_
_entity_poly.entity_id
_entity_poly.type
_entity_poly.pdbx_seq_one_letter_code
_entity_poly.pdbx_strand_id
1 'polypeptide(L)'
;MHTPQPLNQTREQITNLDNELLALLAERRRLSLEVARSKEVDVRPIRDTQREKELLARLVKEGREKGLDAHYVISLYQSIIEDSVLNQQAYLHGRANPETQKQQYCIAYLGARGSYSYLAATRYCQRRQVEMLDLGCQSFDEIVQAVESGHADYGFLPIENTSSGSINEVYDVLQHTSLSIVGETTIEVSHCLLGKAGSKLADIKTVYAHPQPISQCSRYLTQHKDLRLEYCSSSAEAMEKVNQSPDNSAAAIGSAEGGALYQLESIEAGLANQKINQSRFIVVARKAVAVPEQLPAKTTLIMATGQKAGALVEALLVLKAHQLNMSKLESRPIPGTPWEEMFYLDIDANISSESMQAGLKQLERITRFIKVLGCYPCETVKPTQLSNSQLLIEPSTSKDQVISENGANTSPVRYSKAYKEQASEINCGAMTIGAGHVGAIAQITLNNDISHLALSAFEQQVKQLKEAGFQAVLLNSVNQVAMAEVTLAKLRQILHQYGLVCIIAIEQEADMPLAVQHADMLFLAGKQMFNQTLLIQAGTLPVPLILERNDMASFEELLTATEIILSQGNQQLILCDSGIRTLNNANLPSLDLASLIQIKATSHLPILINPSYAVSDDALLVQTQGIKQLKVDGLILNCPLDSNNDSESLNLISAVVRELYRAV
;
A
#
# COMPACT_ATOMS: atom_id res chain seq x y z
N MET A 1 1.37 -16.79 -50.46
CA MET A 1 2.32 -16.40 -49.39
C MET A 1 3.31 -15.44 -50.03
N HIS A 2 3.28 -14.15 -49.64
CA HIS A 2 4.29 -13.21 -50.09
C HIS A 2 5.64 -13.57 -49.45
N THR A 3 6.70 -13.62 -50.26
CA THR A 3 8.07 -13.78 -49.77
C THR A 3 8.37 -12.63 -48.81
N PRO A 4 8.77 -12.90 -47.55
CA PRO A 4 9.06 -11.84 -46.58
C PRO A 4 10.22 -10.97 -47.08
N GLN A 5 10.17 -9.67 -46.76
CA GLN A 5 11.25 -8.74 -47.11
C GLN A 5 12.61 -9.21 -46.52
N PRO A 6 13.73 -8.90 -47.19
CA PRO A 6 15.06 -9.19 -46.67
C PRO A 6 15.28 -8.53 -45.30
N LEU A 7 15.72 -9.30 -44.32
CA LEU A 7 15.90 -8.88 -42.93
C LEU A 7 16.66 -7.56 -42.77
N ASN A 8 17.72 -7.36 -43.55
CA ASN A 8 18.56 -6.16 -43.46
C ASN A 8 17.82 -4.90 -43.94
N GLN A 9 16.98 -5.01 -44.98
CA GLN A 9 16.20 -3.88 -45.48
C GLN A 9 15.11 -3.47 -44.48
N THR A 10 14.45 -4.45 -43.84
CA THR A 10 13.48 -4.16 -42.78
C THR A 10 14.15 -3.52 -41.56
N ARG A 11 15.37 -3.93 -41.18
CA ARG A 11 16.14 -3.30 -40.08
C ARG A 11 16.54 -1.86 -40.39
N GLU A 12 16.95 -1.57 -41.63
CA GLU A 12 17.24 -0.20 -42.06
C GLU A 12 15.99 0.69 -42.02
N GLN A 13 14.83 0.17 -42.45
CA GLN A 13 13.56 0.88 -42.34
C GLN A 13 13.18 1.19 -40.89
N ILE A 14 13.37 0.23 -39.97
CA ILE A 14 13.16 0.46 -38.53
C ILE A 14 14.12 1.52 -38.01
N THR A 15 15.40 1.46 -38.38
CA THR A 15 16.41 2.45 -37.94
C THR A 15 16.05 3.86 -38.41
N ASN A 16 15.55 4.02 -39.64
CA ASN A 16 15.08 5.31 -40.14
C ASN A 16 13.86 5.81 -39.38
N LEU A 17 12.90 4.94 -39.09
CA LEU A 17 11.73 5.26 -38.27
C LEU A 17 12.13 5.70 -36.85
N ASP A 18 13.10 5.02 -36.24
CA ASP A 18 13.61 5.35 -34.91
C ASP A 18 14.23 6.76 -34.88
N ASN A 19 14.97 7.13 -35.93
CA ASN A 19 15.52 8.49 -36.07
C ASN A 19 14.41 9.56 -36.21
N GLU A 20 13.34 9.27 -36.95
CA GLU A 20 12.18 10.16 -37.04
C GLU A 20 11.45 10.31 -35.69
N LEU A 21 11.28 9.22 -34.95
CA LEU A 21 10.70 9.25 -33.60
C LEU A 21 11.53 10.11 -32.65
N LEU A 22 12.86 9.99 -32.69
CA LEU A 22 13.76 10.83 -31.89
C LEU A 22 13.60 12.32 -32.24
N ALA A 23 13.49 12.66 -33.53
CA ALA A 23 13.28 14.04 -33.97
C ALA A 23 11.91 14.59 -33.48
N LEU A 24 10.85 13.79 -33.57
CA LEU A 24 9.51 14.17 -33.09
C LEU A 24 9.47 14.36 -31.56
N LEU A 25 10.14 13.50 -30.81
CA LEU A 25 10.26 13.62 -29.35
C LEU A 25 11.03 14.89 -28.94
N ALA A 26 12.12 15.20 -29.65
CA ALA A 26 12.89 16.43 -29.43
C ALA A 26 12.05 17.69 -29.69
N GLU A 27 11.29 17.71 -30.79
CA GLU A 27 10.40 18.83 -31.11
C GLU A 27 9.26 18.98 -30.10
N ARG A 28 8.67 17.86 -29.66
CA ARG A 28 7.67 17.87 -28.58
C ARG A 28 8.25 18.43 -27.28
N ARG A 29 9.49 18.08 -26.93
CA ARG A 29 10.18 18.63 -25.74
C ARG A 29 10.38 20.14 -25.87
N ARG A 30 10.73 20.64 -27.06
CA ARG A 30 10.83 22.09 -27.33
C ARG A 30 9.49 22.80 -27.13
N LEU A 31 8.39 22.24 -27.64
CA LEU A 31 7.04 22.79 -27.44
C LEU A 31 6.59 22.75 -25.97
N SER A 32 6.96 21.70 -25.24
CA SER A 32 6.72 21.58 -23.80
C SER A 32 7.34 22.73 -23.01
N LEU A 33 8.55 23.16 -23.37
CA LEU A 33 9.22 24.31 -22.75
C LEU A 33 8.53 25.64 -23.10
N GLU A 34 7.99 25.78 -24.31
CA GLU A 34 7.19 26.96 -24.68
C GLU A 34 5.89 27.04 -23.87
N VAL A 35 5.27 25.88 -23.55
CA VAL A 35 4.13 25.82 -22.62
C VAL A 35 4.54 26.32 -21.23
N ALA A 36 5.72 25.94 -20.71
CA ALA A 36 6.20 26.48 -19.43
C ALA A 36 6.39 28.00 -19.48
N ARG A 37 6.94 28.56 -20.57
CA ARG A 37 7.05 30.02 -20.75
C ARG A 37 5.69 30.71 -20.76
N SER A 38 4.69 30.10 -21.41
CA SER A 38 3.33 30.63 -21.38
C SER A 38 2.72 30.60 -19.97
N LYS A 39 2.99 29.55 -19.19
CA LYS A 39 2.50 29.39 -17.80
C LYS A 39 3.24 30.26 -16.78
N GLU A 40 4.40 30.78 -17.16
CA GLU A 40 5.13 31.80 -16.40
C GLU A 40 4.36 33.13 -16.41
N VAL A 41 3.75 33.47 -17.55
CA VAL A 41 2.94 34.69 -17.74
C VAL A 41 1.51 34.50 -17.20
N ASP A 42 0.87 33.37 -17.56
CA ASP A 42 -0.47 33.00 -17.07
C ASP A 42 -0.32 31.92 -15.99
N VAL A 43 -0.34 32.34 -14.72
CA VAL A 43 -0.08 31.49 -13.54
C VAL A 43 -1.11 30.36 -13.46
N ARG A 44 -0.73 29.20 -13.99
CA ARG A 44 -1.53 27.96 -13.95
C ARG A 44 -0.68 26.78 -13.53
N PRO A 45 -1.27 25.74 -12.92
CA PRO A 45 -0.56 24.52 -12.58
C PRO A 45 0.17 23.93 -13.79
N ILE A 46 1.42 23.47 -13.59
CA ILE A 46 2.18 22.80 -14.67
C ILE A 46 1.43 21.56 -15.15
N ARG A 47 0.81 20.82 -14.21
CA ARG A 47 0.08 19.61 -14.51
C ARG A 47 -1.42 19.87 -14.54
N ASP A 48 -2.05 19.46 -15.63
CA ASP A 48 -3.50 19.53 -15.81
C ASP A 48 -4.02 18.11 -15.97
N THR A 49 -4.47 17.52 -14.86
CA THR A 49 -4.89 16.11 -14.80
C THR A 49 -6.10 15.84 -15.68
N GLN A 50 -7.02 16.80 -15.82
CA GLN A 50 -8.20 16.65 -16.68
C GLN A 50 -7.77 16.62 -18.16
N ARG A 51 -6.93 17.56 -18.58
CA ARG A 51 -6.39 17.59 -19.94
C ARG A 51 -5.54 16.36 -20.26
N GLU A 52 -4.78 15.85 -19.29
CA GLU A 52 -4.01 14.60 -19.46
C GLU A 52 -4.93 13.39 -19.67
N LYS A 53 -6.03 13.26 -18.91
CA LYS A 53 -7.02 12.19 -19.11
C LYS A 53 -7.62 12.25 -20.51
N GLU A 54 -8.03 13.44 -20.95
CA GLU A 54 -8.61 13.66 -22.28
C GLU A 54 -7.60 13.31 -23.39
N LEU A 55 -6.34 13.72 -23.23
CA LEU A 55 -5.27 13.39 -24.16
C LEU A 55 -5.03 11.88 -24.25
N LEU A 56 -4.87 11.20 -23.11
CA LEU A 56 -4.61 9.75 -23.09
C LEU A 56 -5.80 8.97 -23.66
N ALA A 57 -7.03 9.34 -23.33
CA ALA A 57 -8.23 8.69 -23.88
C ALA A 57 -8.30 8.82 -25.41
N ARG A 58 -7.99 10.01 -25.94
CA ARG A 58 -7.91 10.25 -27.40
C ARG A 58 -6.81 9.41 -28.06
N LEU A 59 -5.62 9.37 -27.46
CA LEU A 59 -4.48 8.61 -27.99
C LEU A 59 -4.72 7.10 -27.96
N VAL A 60 -5.38 6.58 -26.93
CA VAL A 60 -5.78 5.17 -26.86
C VAL A 60 -6.72 4.82 -28.01
N LYS A 61 -7.70 5.68 -28.31
CA LYS A 61 -8.62 5.50 -29.44
C LYS A 61 -7.87 5.49 -30.78
N GLU A 62 -7.05 6.50 -31.05
CA GLU A 62 -6.25 6.60 -32.29
C GLU A 62 -5.24 5.45 -32.42
N GLY A 63 -4.64 5.01 -31.31
CA GLY A 63 -3.72 3.88 -31.27
C GLY A 63 -4.39 2.56 -31.65
N ARG A 64 -5.61 2.32 -31.15
CA ARG A 64 -6.41 1.14 -31.50
C ARG A 64 -6.76 1.07 -32.98
N GLU A 65 -7.15 2.20 -33.57
CA GLU A 65 -7.43 2.30 -35.02
C GLU A 65 -6.20 1.95 -35.87
N LYS A 66 -5.00 2.10 -35.31
CA LYS A 66 -3.71 1.76 -35.95
C LYS A 66 -3.16 0.39 -35.54
N GLY A 67 -3.91 -0.40 -34.77
CA GLY A 67 -3.51 -1.75 -34.33
C GLY A 67 -2.55 -1.80 -33.15
N LEU A 68 -2.44 -0.72 -32.36
CA LEU A 68 -1.63 -0.68 -31.15
C LEU A 68 -2.44 -1.06 -29.91
N ASP A 69 -1.82 -1.80 -29.00
CA ASP A 69 -2.40 -2.13 -27.70
C ASP A 69 -2.56 -0.88 -26.81
N ALA A 70 -3.64 -0.82 -26.04
CA ALA A 70 -3.94 0.35 -25.20
C ALA A 70 -2.98 0.52 -24.03
N HIS A 71 -2.55 -0.56 -23.38
CA HIS A 71 -1.59 -0.48 -22.28
C HIS A 71 -0.25 0.02 -22.80
N TYR A 72 0.17 -0.45 -23.97
CA TYR A 72 1.37 0.02 -24.64
C TYR A 72 1.32 1.52 -24.93
N VAL A 73 0.23 2.02 -25.54
CA VAL A 73 0.05 3.47 -25.82
C VAL A 73 0.07 4.28 -24.53
N ILE A 74 -0.61 3.83 -23.49
CA ILE A 74 -0.67 4.53 -22.21
C ILE A 74 0.71 4.62 -21.57
N SER A 75 1.42 3.48 -21.46
CA SER A 75 2.76 3.44 -20.86
C SER A 75 3.74 4.37 -21.58
N LEU A 76 3.72 4.35 -22.91
CA LEU A 76 4.57 5.21 -23.73
C LEU A 76 4.24 6.70 -23.51
N TYR A 77 2.97 7.08 -23.63
CA TYR A 77 2.58 8.49 -23.54
C TYR A 77 2.62 9.04 -22.12
N GLN A 78 2.42 8.21 -21.09
CA GLN A 78 2.66 8.60 -19.70
C GLN A 78 4.13 8.96 -19.51
N SER A 79 5.06 8.12 -19.97
CA SER A 79 6.50 8.40 -19.90
C SER A 79 6.87 9.72 -20.61
N ILE A 80 6.25 9.97 -21.77
CA ILE A 80 6.43 11.21 -22.56
C ILE A 80 5.84 12.44 -21.86
N ILE A 81 4.68 12.31 -21.20
CA ILE A 81 4.05 13.38 -20.42
C ILE A 81 4.86 13.68 -19.17
N GLU A 82 5.34 12.66 -18.48
CA GLU A 82 6.20 12.78 -17.30
C GLU A 82 7.49 13.52 -17.65
N ASP A 83 8.17 13.15 -18.74
CA ASP A 83 9.34 13.90 -19.24
C ASP A 83 9.00 15.38 -19.50
N SER A 84 7.85 15.65 -20.11
CA SER A 84 7.38 17.01 -20.33
C SER A 84 7.19 17.80 -19.04
N VAL A 85 6.51 17.22 -18.05
CA VAL A 85 6.25 17.86 -16.75
C VAL A 85 7.57 18.13 -16.04
N LEU A 86 8.47 17.14 -15.97
CA LEU A 86 9.77 17.28 -15.32
C LEU A 86 10.62 18.37 -15.96
N ASN A 87 10.66 18.45 -17.29
CA ASN A 87 11.39 19.51 -18.00
C ASN A 87 10.79 20.91 -17.73
N GLN A 88 9.46 21.03 -17.68
CA GLN A 88 8.78 22.28 -17.35
C GLN A 88 9.07 22.71 -15.90
N GLN A 89 9.05 21.75 -14.97
CA GLN A 89 9.40 21.98 -13.56
C GLN A 89 10.85 22.45 -13.42
N ALA A 90 11.80 21.76 -14.07
CA ALA A 90 13.22 22.12 -14.05
C ALA A 90 13.45 23.54 -14.62
N TYR A 91 12.77 23.90 -15.71
CA TYR A 91 12.84 25.24 -16.30
C TYR A 91 12.37 26.33 -15.32
N LEU A 92 11.17 26.18 -14.74
CA LEU A 92 10.60 27.17 -13.81
C LEU A 92 11.39 27.26 -12.51
N HIS A 93 11.85 26.12 -11.97
CA HIS A 93 12.71 26.08 -10.80
C HIS A 93 14.06 26.79 -11.04
N GLY A 94 14.70 26.54 -12.19
CA GLY A 94 15.94 27.21 -12.57
C GLY A 94 15.77 28.72 -12.76
N ARG A 95 14.63 29.16 -13.31
CA ARG A 95 14.28 30.59 -13.46
C ARG A 95 14.07 31.28 -12.11
N ALA A 96 13.42 30.61 -11.17
CA ALA A 96 13.20 31.13 -9.82
C ALA A 96 14.48 31.19 -8.98
N ASN A 97 15.47 30.34 -9.27
CA ASN A 97 16.71 30.23 -8.51
C ASN A 97 17.95 30.32 -9.43
N PRO A 98 18.19 31.49 -10.08
CA PRO A 98 19.28 31.63 -11.07
C PRO A 98 20.67 31.50 -10.44
N GLU A 99 20.84 31.92 -9.19
CA GLU A 99 22.13 31.85 -8.47
C GLU A 99 22.56 30.43 -8.12
N THR A 100 21.63 29.48 -8.10
CA THR A 100 21.94 28.08 -7.77
C THR A 100 22.37 27.26 -8.97
N GLN A 101 22.23 27.72 -10.22
CA GLN A 101 22.56 26.92 -11.40
C GLN A 101 24.08 26.74 -11.57
N LYS A 102 24.59 25.57 -11.14
CA LYS A 102 25.97 25.13 -11.41
C LYS A 102 25.92 23.96 -12.39
N GLN A 103 26.96 23.82 -13.20
CA GLN A 103 27.12 22.65 -14.09
C GLN A 103 27.44 21.37 -13.30
N GLN A 104 28.00 21.54 -12.09
CA GLN A 104 28.45 20.47 -11.23
C GLN A 104 28.15 20.82 -9.76
N TYR A 105 27.69 19.83 -8.99
CA TYR A 105 27.45 19.97 -7.55
C TYR A 105 28.22 18.92 -6.76
N CYS A 106 28.79 19.32 -5.62
CA CYS A 106 29.29 18.38 -4.64
C CYS A 106 28.16 17.88 -3.74
N ILE A 107 27.97 16.56 -3.67
CA ILE A 107 26.88 15.93 -2.93
C ILE A 107 27.42 15.02 -1.85
N ALA A 108 27.10 15.36 -0.60
CA ALA A 108 27.35 14.54 0.56
C ALA A 108 26.25 13.48 0.75
N TYR A 109 26.62 12.22 0.94
CA TYR A 109 25.68 11.12 1.18
C TYR A 109 26.29 10.06 2.10
N LEU A 110 25.44 9.22 2.70
CA LEU A 110 25.91 8.18 3.62
C LEU A 110 26.49 6.97 2.86
N GLY A 111 27.71 6.58 3.23
CA GLY A 111 28.41 5.39 2.76
C GLY A 111 29.21 5.60 1.47
N ALA A 112 29.63 4.49 0.86
CA ALA A 112 30.44 4.49 -0.35
C ALA A 112 29.61 4.38 -1.64
N ARG A 113 30.28 4.46 -2.81
CA ARG A 113 29.65 4.27 -4.12
C ARG A 113 28.91 2.93 -4.18
N GLY A 114 27.76 2.90 -4.85
CA GLY A 114 26.88 1.73 -4.91
C GLY A 114 25.95 1.54 -3.71
N SER A 115 26.04 2.38 -2.67
CA SER A 115 24.98 2.49 -1.67
C SER A 115 23.69 3.03 -2.29
N TYR A 116 22.55 2.76 -1.65
CA TYR A 116 21.27 3.34 -2.08
C TYR A 116 21.29 4.87 -2.02
N SER A 117 22.01 5.47 -1.06
CA SER A 117 22.18 6.93 -0.96
C SER A 117 22.94 7.50 -2.16
N TYR A 118 24.00 6.83 -2.61
CA TYR A 118 24.73 7.21 -3.82
C TYR A 118 23.84 7.13 -5.08
N LEU A 119 23.05 6.07 -5.22
CA LEU A 119 22.15 5.90 -6.36
C LEU A 119 21.04 6.96 -6.37
N ALA A 120 20.47 7.31 -5.20
CA ALA A 120 19.50 8.39 -5.06
C ALA A 120 20.09 9.74 -5.51
N ALA A 121 21.29 10.07 -5.02
CA ALA A 121 22.01 11.29 -5.41
C ALA A 121 22.30 11.33 -6.92
N THR A 122 22.80 10.23 -7.47
CA THR A 122 23.12 10.12 -8.90
C THR A 122 21.88 10.33 -9.77
N ARG A 123 20.76 9.66 -9.46
CA ARG A 123 19.50 9.82 -10.20
C ARG A 123 18.95 11.25 -10.08
N TYR A 124 19.04 11.87 -8.91
CA TYR A 124 18.62 13.25 -8.70
C TYR A 124 19.40 14.24 -9.57
N CYS A 125 20.71 14.03 -9.73
CA CYS A 125 21.58 14.82 -10.61
C CYS A 125 21.31 14.57 -12.11
N GLN A 126 21.20 13.31 -12.52
CA GLN A 126 20.92 12.93 -13.90
C GLN A 126 19.62 13.55 -14.41
N ARG A 127 18.56 13.53 -13.58
CA ARG A 127 17.27 14.16 -13.89
C ARG A 127 17.37 15.67 -14.12
N ARG A 128 18.30 16.33 -13.44
CA ARG A 128 18.57 17.77 -13.56
C ARG A 128 19.65 18.10 -14.59
N GLN A 129 20.21 17.09 -15.26
CA GLN A 129 21.30 17.23 -16.23
C GLN A 129 22.51 17.97 -15.65
N VAL A 130 22.86 17.66 -14.40
CA VAL A 130 24.02 18.23 -13.71
C VAL A 130 24.99 17.13 -13.32
N GLU A 131 26.27 17.46 -13.34
CA GLU A 131 27.32 16.53 -12.93
C GLU A 131 27.40 16.43 -11.40
N MET A 132 27.60 15.23 -10.88
CA MET A 132 27.76 14.97 -9.45
C MET A 132 29.23 14.78 -9.11
N LEU A 133 29.73 15.57 -8.17
CA LEU A 133 30.94 15.26 -7.40
C LEU A 133 30.52 14.53 -6.12
N ASP A 134 30.90 13.28 -6.00
CA ASP A 134 30.51 12.44 -4.88
C ASP A 134 31.37 12.69 -3.63
N LEU A 135 30.70 12.87 -2.48
CA LEU A 135 31.33 12.94 -1.17
C LEU A 135 30.65 11.90 -0.25
N GLY A 136 31.29 10.75 -0.09
CA GLY A 136 30.81 9.70 0.83
C GLY A 136 31.20 10.02 2.28
N CYS A 137 30.19 10.08 3.15
CA CYS A 137 30.34 10.34 4.59
C CYS A 137 30.05 9.08 5.41
N GLN A 138 30.57 9.03 6.64
CA GLN A 138 30.41 7.92 7.57
C GLN A 138 29.20 8.07 8.52
N SER A 139 28.69 9.30 8.70
CA SER A 139 27.51 9.58 9.52
C SER A 139 26.63 10.70 8.95
N PHE A 140 25.39 10.79 9.43
CA PHE A 140 24.49 11.89 9.05
C PHE A 140 24.98 13.25 9.57
N ASP A 141 25.61 13.30 10.74
CA ASP A 141 26.27 14.51 11.26
C ASP A 141 27.36 15.01 10.33
N GLU A 142 28.19 14.12 9.78
CA GLU A 142 29.25 14.49 8.84
C GLU A 142 28.67 15.05 7.53
N ILE A 143 27.56 14.51 7.03
CA ILE A 143 26.83 15.05 5.87
C ILE A 143 26.38 16.49 6.17
N VAL A 144 25.74 16.71 7.31
CA VAL A 144 25.25 18.04 7.68
C VAL A 144 26.39 19.02 7.87
N GLN A 145 27.46 18.64 8.56
CA GLN A 145 28.66 19.47 8.72
C GLN A 145 29.32 19.81 7.38
N ALA A 146 29.43 18.84 6.45
CA ALA A 146 30.00 19.07 5.12
C ALA A 146 29.19 20.12 4.34
N VAL A 147 27.86 20.08 4.43
CA VAL A 147 27.00 21.06 3.77
C VAL A 147 27.03 22.40 4.49
N GLU A 148 26.98 22.45 5.83
CA GLU A 148 27.02 23.70 6.58
C GLU A 148 28.35 24.46 6.39
N SER A 149 29.46 23.74 6.33
CA SER A 149 30.80 24.31 6.14
C SER A 149 31.13 24.71 4.70
N GLY A 150 30.31 24.31 3.72
CA GLY A 150 30.56 24.63 2.31
C GLY A 150 31.36 23.59 1.53
N HIS A 151 31.79 22.49 2.15
CA HIS A 151 32.50 21.40 1.46
C HIS A 151 31.59 20.64 0.49
N ALA A 152 30.30 20.54 0.79
CA ALA A 152 29.27 20.04 -0.11
C ALA A 152 28.23 21.12 -0.43
N ASP A 153 27.65 21.06 -1.63
CA ASP A 153 26.53 21.90 -2.03
C ASP A 153 25.21 21.36 -1.49
N TYR A 154 25.03 20.04 -1.56
CA TYR A 154 23.85 19.34 -1.09
C TYR A 154 24.18 18.15 -0.19
N GLY A 155 23.28 17.84 0.74
CA GLY A 155 23.31 16.63 1.56
C GLY A 155 22.10 15.76 1.26
N PHE A 156 22.30 14.46 1.10
CA PHE A 156 21.23 13.48 0.91
C PHE A 156 21.02 12.69 2.19
N LEU A 157 19.83 12.83 2.78
CA LEU A 157 19.47 12.17 4.02
C LEU A 157 18.26 11.26 3.79
N PRO A 158 18.36 9.94 4.03
CA PRO A 158 17.22 9.03 3.98
C PRO A 158 16.32 9.27 5.19
N ILE A 159 15.08 9.70 4.99
CA ILE A 159 14.18 10.08 6.10
C ILE A 159 13.23 8.96 6.49
N GLU A 160 12.83 8.12 5.54
CA GLU A 160 11.94 6.98 5.77
C GLU A 160 12.14 5.89 4.72
N ASN A 161 11.85 4.66 5.12
CA ASN A 161 11.81 3.49 4.26
C ASN A 161 10.51 2.71 4.51
N THR A 162 9.84 2.26 3.45
CA THR A 162 8.53 1.60 3.59
C THR A 162 8.59 0.26 4.32
N SER A 163 9.76 -0.39 4.38
CA SER A 163 9.95 -1.64 5.11
C SER A 163 10.37 -1.44 6.56
N SER A 164 11.21 -0.44 6.85
CA SER A 164 11.84 -0.24 8.17
C SER A 164 11.34 0.98 8.94
N GLY A 165 10.49 1.81 8.34
CA GLY A 165 9.91 3.00 8.94
C GLY A 165 10.81 4.23 8.87
N SER A 166 10.59 5.16 9.81
CA SER A 166 11.33 6.42 9.94
C SER A 166 12.77 6.20 10.41
N ILE A 167 13.72 6.95 9.83
CA ILE A 167 15.14 6.88 10.18
C ILE A 167 15.44 7.95 11.23
N ASN A 168 15.34 7.55 12.50
CA ASN A 168 15.36 8.44 13.66
C ASN A 168 16.58 9.38 13.72
N GLU A 169 17.78 8.87 13.41
CA GLU A 169 19.02 9.66 13.44
C GLU A 169 18.95 10.88 12.52
N VAL A 170 18.25 10.77 11.37
CA VAL A 170 18.09 11.90 10.45
C VAL A 170 17.20 12.99 11.06
N TYR A 171 16.12 12.63 11.76
CA TYR A 171 15.29 13.62 12.46
C TYR A 171 16.08 14.34 13.54
N ASP A 172 16.86 13.59 14.32
CA ASP A 172 17.64 14.14 15.42
C ASP A 172 18.66 15.17 14.90
N VAL A 173 19.32 14.91 13.76
CA VAL A 173 20.23 15.87 13.11
C VAL A 173 19.47 17.07 12.52
N LEU A 174 18.29 16.87 11.93
CA LEU A 174 17.45 17.96 11.38
C LEU A 174 16.97 18.96 12.45
N GLN A 175 16.86 18.54 13.70
CA GLN A 175 16.48 19.41 14.80
C GLN A 175 17.50 20.55 15.01
N HIS A 176 18.78 20.24 14.86
CA HIS A 176 19.88 21.14 15.22
C HIS A 176 20.52 21.86 14.03
N THR A 177 20.24 21.40 12.81
CA THR A 177 20.84 21.98 11.61
C THR A 177 20.30 23.38 11.27
N SER A 178 21.16 24.18 10.64
CA SER A 178 20.81 25.45 9.97
C SER A 178 20.38 25.28 8.51
N LEU A 179 20.47 24.05 7.99
CA LEU A 179 20.16 23.74 6.59
C LEU A 179 18.66 23.81 6.29
N SER A 180 18.35 24.03 5.03
CA SER A 180 16.99 24.00 4.48
C SER A 180 16.80 22.77 3.59
N ILE A 181 15.64 22.14 3.67
CA ILE A 181 15.22 21.09 2.73
C ILE A 181 14.83 21.75 1.41
N VAL A 182 15.50 21.36 0.32
CA VAL A 182 15.37 21.95 -1.01
C VAL A 182 14.86 20.96 -2.06
N GLY A 183 14.67 19.71 -1.67
CA GLY A 183 14.14 18.68 -2.55
C GLY A 183 13.89 17.38 -1.81
N GLU A 184 13.23 16.46 -2.50
CA GLU A 184 13.11 15.07 -2.08
C GLU A 184 13.38 14.15 -3.27
N THR A 185 13.75 12.91 -2.97
CA THR A 185 13.72 11.84 -3.96
C THR A 185 13.38 10.49 -3.39
N THR A 186 12.71 9.66 -4.17
CA THR A 186 12.39 8.29 -3.77
C THR A 186 13.07 7.30 -4.70
N ILE A 187 13.70 6.29 -4.10
CA ILE A 187 14.28 5.17 -4.84
C ILE A 187 13.68 3.85 -4.37
N GLU A 188 13.44 2.97 -5.33
CA GLU A 188 13.09 1.59 -5.05
C GLU A 188 14.31 0.81 -4.53
N VAL A 189 14.11 0.10 -3.43
CA VAL A 189 15.09 -0.76 -2.79
C VAL A 189 14.81 -2.19 -3.22
N SER A 190 15.38 -2.56 -4.37
CA SER A 190 15.38 -3.94 -4.85
C SER A 190 16.69 -4.62 -4.48
N HIS A 191 16.59 -5.71 -3.72
CA HIS A 191 17.73 -6.54 -3.32
C HIS A 191 17.94 -7.66 -4.34
N CYS A 192 19.16 -7.75 -4.82
CA CYS A 192 19.67 -8.77 -5.73
C CYS A 192 20.77 -9.57 -5.04
N LEU A 193 20.91 -10.85 -5.41
CA LEU A 193 22.11 -11.62 -5.12
C LEU A 193 23.16 -11.31 -6.18
N LEU A 194 24.23 -10.66 -5.76
CA LEU A 194 25.29 -10.16 -6.63
C LEU A 194 26.50 -11.07 -6.56
N GLY A 195 26.99 -11.54 -7.71
CA GLY A 195 28.22 -12.31 -7.80
C GLY A 195 29.08 -11.84 -8.96
N LYS A 196 30.24 -12.49 -9.14
CA LYS A 196 31.11 -12.21 -10.28
C LYS A 196 30.42 -12.61 -11.60
N ALA A 197 30.87 -12.01 -12.69
CA ALA A 197 30.36 -12.32 -14.02
C ALA A 197 30.42 -13.83 -14.30
N GLY A 198 29.28 -14.42 -14.68
CA GLY A 198 29.15 -15.86 -14.93
C GLY A 198 29.02 -16.77 -13.69
N SER A 199 29.01 -16.22 -12.46
CA SER A 199 28.67 -16.99 -11.25
C SER A 199 27.25 -17.55 -11.32
N LYS A 200 27.07 -18.78 -10.83
CA LYS A 200 25.74 -19.38 -10.65
C LYS A 200 25.42 -19.54 -9.17
N LEU A 201 24.12 -19.60 -8.84
CA LEU A 201 23.68 -19.80 -7.46
C LEU A 201 24.30 -21.05 -6.81
N ALA A 202 24.50 -22.12 -7.58
CA ALA A 202 25.11 -23.37 -7.11
C ALA A 202 26.59 -23.24 -6.71
N ASP A 203 27.28 -22.19 -7.18
CA ASP A 203 28.68 -21.95 -6.85
C ASP A 203 28.82 -21.22 -5.49
N ILE A 204 27.76 -20.54 -5.05
CA ILE A 204 27.77 -19.64 -3.88
C ILE A 204 27.77 -20.45 -2.58
N LYS A 205 28.68 -20.09 -1.68
CA LYS A 205 28.79 -20.65 -0.32
C LYS A 205 28.69 -19.59 0.76
N THR A 206 29.15 -18.36 0.48
CA THR A 206 29.15 -17.26 1.45
C THR A 206 28.41 -16.06 0.88
N VAL A 207 27.50 -15.48 1.66
CA VAL A 207 26.76 -14.26 1.34
C VAL A 207 27.16 -13.15 2.30
N TYR A 208 27.73 -12.08 1.76
CA TYR A 208 28.08 -10.86 2.50
C TYR A 208 26.94 -9.84 2.41
N ALA A 209 26.52 -9.29 3.53
CA ALA A 209 25.52 -8.22 3.53
C ALA A 209 25.45 -7.47 4.86
N HIS A 210 24.89 -6.26 4.82
CA HIS A 210 24.52 -5.55 6.03
C HIS A 210 23.36 -6.27 6.76
N PRO A 211 23.26 -6.23 8.10
CA PRO A 211 22.20 -6.90 8.86
C PRO A 211 20.77 -6.57 8.38
N GLN A 212 20.53 -5.33 7.94
CA GLN A 212 19.21 -4.90 7.48
C GLN A 212 18.77 -5.57 6.16
N PRO A 213 19.56 -5.55 5.06
CA PRO A 213 19.28 -6.39 3.89
C PRO A 213 19.09 -7.87 4.20
N ILE A 214 19.88 -8.46 5.11
CA ILE A 214 19.71 -9.87 5.54
C ILE A 214 18.34 -10.08 6.16
N SER A 215 17.93 -9.22 7.09
CA SER A 215 16.60 -9.28 7.70
C SER A 215 15.49 -9.12 6.66
N GLN A 216 15.68 -8.20 5.72
CA GLN A 216 14.74 -7.96 4.62
C GLN A 216 14.68 -9.09 3.59
N CYS A 217 15.70 -9.94 3.48
CA CYS A 217 15.75 -11.09 2.55
C CYS A 217 15.64 -12.44 3.27
N SER A 218 15.19 -12.44 4.53
CA SER A 218 15.25 -13.63 5.40
C SER A 218 14.46 -14.84 4.86
N ARG A 219 13.34 -14.64 4.15
CA ARG A 219 12.57 -15.74 3.56
C ARG A 219 13.36 -16.47 2.47
N TYR A 220 14.03 -15.72 1.61
CA TYR A 220 14.91 -16.26 0.58
C TYR A 220 16.10 -16.99 1.22
N LEU A 221 16.79 -16.34 2.16
CA LEU A 221 17.96 -16.94 2.82
C LEU A 221 17.64 -18.23 3.59
N THR A 222 16.43 -18.35 4.14
CA THR A 222 15.99 -19.57 4.87
C THR A 222 15.81 -20.77 3.93
N GLN A 223 15.51 -20.55 2.65
CA GLN A 223 15.40 -21.61 1.64
C GLN A 223 16.76 -22.17 1.23
N HIS A 224 17.85 -21.43 1.48
CA HIS A 224 19.22 -21.79 1.11
C HIS A 224 20.10 -21.99 2.35
N LYS A 225 19.79 -23.01 3.16
CA LYS A 225 20.47 -23.30 4.44
C LYS A 225 21.97 -23.58 4.32
N ASP A 226 22.44 -23.92 3.13
CA ASP A 226 23.86 -24.21 2.87
C ASP A 226 24.70 -22.93 2.71
N LEU A 227 24.05 -21.75 2.61
CA LEU A 227 24.74 -20.46 2.53
C LEU A 227 25.17 -19.98 3.91
N ARG A 228 26.45 -19.64 4.03
CA ARG A 228 27.00 -18.94 5.20
C ARG A 228 26.77 -17.43 5.07
N LEU A 229 26.12 -16.82 6.06
CA LEU A 229 25.91 -15.37 6.11
C LEU A 229 27.06 -14.69 6.86
N GLU A 230 27.63 -13.65 6.25
CA GLU A 230 28.71 -12.83 6.81
C GLU A 230 28.26 -11.36 6.86
N TYR A 231 28.25 -10.77 8.05
CA TYR A 231 27.76 -9.41 8.25
C TYR A 231 28.81 -8.37 7.88
N CYS A 232 28.39 -7.33 7.15
CA CYS A 232 29.23 -6.20 6.75
C CYS A 232 28.64 -4.88 7.27
N SER A 233 29.44 -3.82 7.32
CA SER A 233 28.99 -2.49 7.74
C SER A 233 28.15 -1.78 6.68
N SER A 234 28.24 -2.19 5.41
CA SER A 234 27.43 -1.63 4.32
C SER A 234 27.29 -2.59 3.13
N SER A 235 26.33 -2.31 2.24
CA SER A 235 26.20 -3.03 0.95
C SER A 235 27.42 -2.82 0.06
N ALA A 236 28.04 -1.64 0.09
CA ALA A 236 29.26 -1.36 -0.68
C ALA A 236 30.44 -2.22 -0.18
N GLU A 237 30.64 -2.33 1.14
CA GLU A 237 31.66 -3.22 1.71
C GLU A 237 31.41 -4.70 1.33
N ALA A 238 30.15 -5.12 1.33
CA ALA A 238 29.79 -6.47 0.90
C ALA A 238 30.15 -6.72 -0.57
N MET A 239 29.86 -5.78 -1.48
CA MET A 239 30.21 -5.89 -2.90
C MET A 239 31.74 -5.89 -3.10
N GLU A 240 32.45 -5.03 -2.38
CA GLU A 240 33.92 -4.97 -2.40
C GLU A 240 34.53 -6.33 -2.00
N LYS A 241 34.04 -6.96 -0.91
CA LYS A 241 34.50 -8.29 -0.48
C LYS A 241 34.27 -9.37 -1.53
N VAL A 242 33.14 -9.34 -2.24
CA VAL A 242 32.86 -10.30 -3.32
C VAL A 242 33.80 -10.10 -4.49
N ASN A 243 34.04 -8.84 -4.88
CA ASN A 243 34.97 -8.51 -5.96
C ASN A 243 36.40 -9.00 -5.63
N GLN A 244 36.83 -8.80 -4.38
CA GLN A 244 38.14 -9.23 -3.86
C GLN A 244 38.25 -10.74 -3.61
N SER A 245 37.14 -11.49 -3.58
CA SER A 245 37.15 -12.95 -3.42
C SER A 245 37.97 -13.61 -4.54
N PRO A 246 38.80 -14.64 -4.27
CA PRO A 246 39.56 -15.30 -5.32
C PRO A 246 38.71 -16.16 -6.25
N ASP A 247 37.51 -16.58 -5.83
CA ASP A 247 36.63 -17.49 -6.55
C ASP A 247 35.18 -16.99 -6.64
N ASN A 248 34.34 -17.76 -7.34
CA ASN A 248 32.92 -17.49 -7.53
C ASN A 248 32.06 -17.94 -6.33
N SER A 249 32.66 -18.28 -5.18
CA SER A 249 31.92 -18.82 -4.03
C SER A 249 31.31 -17.76 -3.11
N ALA A 250 31.59 -16.49 -3.38
CA ALA A 250 31.08 -15.35 -2.63
C ALA A 250 29.99 -14.62 -3.42
N ALA A 251 28.95 -14.19 -2.72
CA ALA A 251 27.93 -13.28 -3.22
C ALA A 251 27.65 -12.16 -2.22
N ALA A 252 27.03 -11.07 -2.67
CA ALA A 252 26.60 -9.95 -1.84
C ALA A 252 25.11 -9.67 -2.02
N ILE A 253 24.47 -9.09 -1.01
CA ILE A 253 23.10 -8.57 -1.16
C ILE A 253 23.17 -7.05 -1.35
N GLY A 254 22.63 -6.57 -2.47
CA GLY A 254 22.54 -5.15 -2.78
C GLY A 254 21.76 -4.88 -4.06
N SER A 255 21.81 -3.65 -4.55
CA SER A 255 21.17 -3.27 -5.82
C SER A 255 21.98 -3.74 -7.02
N ALA A 256 21.29 -4.10 -8.11
CA ALA A 256 21.95 -4.44 -9.38
C ALA A 256 22.83 -3.31 -9.91
N GLU A 257 22.35 -2.06 -9.85
CA GLU A 257 23.12 -0.87 -10.23
C GLU A 257 24.36 -0.67 -9.34
N GLY A 258 24.23 -0.92 -8.03
CA GLY A 258 25.37 -0.88 -7.12
C GLY A 258 26.39 -1.96 -7.49
N GLY A 259 25.95 -3.19 -7.73
CA GLY A 259 26.79 -4.31 -8.13
C GLY A 259 27.60 -4.04 -9.40
N ALA A 260 26.99 -3.40 -10.40
CA ALA A 260 27.65 -3.04 -11.64
C ALA A 260 28.88 -2.14 -11.44
N LEU A 261 28.87 -1.25 -10.43
CA LEU A 261 30.02 -0.40 -10.08
C LEU A 261 31.23 -1.21 -9.57
N TYR A 262 30.97 -2.39 -9.03
CA TYR A 262 31.98 -3.33 -8.54
C TYR A 262 32.21 -4.50 -9.51
N GLN A 263 31.76 -4.39 -10.77
CA GLN A 263 31.86 -5.43 -11.79
C GLN A 263 31.16 -6.75 -11.40
N LEU A 264 30.09 -6.64 -10.61
CA LEU A 264 29.25 -7.76 -10.20
C LEU A 264 27.95 -7.79 -11.01
N GLU A 265 27.45 -8.99 -11.25
CA GLU A 265 26.21 -9.25 -11.97
C GLU A 265 25.14 -9.79 -10.99
N SER A 266 23.87 -9.46 -11.28
CA SER A 266 22.73 -10.01 -10.55
C SER A 266 22.51 -11.46 -10.95
N ILE A 267 22.82 -12.38 -10.05
CA ILE A 267 22.53 -13.82 -10.20
C ILE A 267 21.02 -14.05 -10.07
N GLU A 268 20.41 -13.38 -9.10
CA GLU A 268 18.98 -13.48 -8.80
C GLU A 268 18.47 -12.14 -8.28
N ALA A 269 17.24 -11.78 -8.62
CA ALA A 269 16.64 -10.50 -8.28
C ALA A 269 15.34 -10.69 -7.49
N GLY A 270 14.94 -9.67 -6.74
CA GLY A 270 13.69 -9.70 -5.98
C GLY A 270 13.77 -10.52 -4.70
N LEU A 271 14.92 -10.51 -4.03
CA LEU A 271 15.16 -11.27 -2.78
C LEU A 271 14.38 -10.72 -1.57
N ALA A 272 13.87 -9.49 -1.67
CA ALA A 272 13.21 -8.81 -0.57
C ALA A 272 11.88 -9.50 -0.18
N ASN A 273 11.63 -9.62 1.12
CA ASN A 273 10.41 -10.16 1.71
C ASN A 273 9.17 -9.37 1.31
N GLN A 274 9.32 -8.07 1.05
CA GLN A 274 8.27 -7.16 0.62
C GLN A 274 8.54 -6.72 -0.82
N LYS A 275 7.52 -6.84 -1.69
CA LYS A 275 7.62 -6.45 -3.10
C LYS A 275 7.77 -4.94 -3.31
N ILE A 276 7.13 -4.14 -2.45
CA ILE A 276 7.17 -2.68 -2.52
C ILE A 276 8.05 -2.16 -1.37
N ASN A 277 9.33 -1.95 -1.67
CA ASN A 277 10.29 -1.40 -0.74
C ASN A 277 10.88 -0.13 -1.34
N GLN A 278 10.62 1.02 -0.72
CA GLN A 278 11.08 2.31 -1.20
C GLN A 278 11.72 3.09 -0.06
N SER A 279 12.81 3.79 -0.37
CA SER A 279 13.43 4.74 0.55
C SER A 279 13.24 6.14 0.01
N ARG A 280 12.71 7.03 0.85
CA ARG A 280 12.58 8.45 0.57
C ARG A 280 13.75 9.18 1.20
N PHE A 281 14.35 10.04 0.39
CA PHE A 281 15.47 10.90 0.72
C PHE A 281 15.01 12.35 0.65
N ILE A 282 15.53 13.17 1.56
CA ILE A 282 15.46 14.62 1.47
C ILE A 282 16.81 15.16 1.02
N VAL A 283 16.78 16.29 0.33
CA VAL A 283 17.96 17.02 -0.11
C VAL A 283 18.05 18.30 0.70
N VAL A 284 19.16 18.50 1.40
CA VAL A 284 19.40 19.68 2.24
C VAL A 284 20.48 20.58 1.66
N ALA A 285 20.33 21.89 1.83
CA ALA A 285 21.29 22.91 1.37
C ALA A 285 21.39 24.06 2.38
N ARG A 286 22.45 24.88 2.28
CA ARG A 286 22.63 26.06 3.15
C ARG A 286 21.59 27.15 2.96
N LYS A 287 21.03 27.26 1.75
CA LYS A 287 20.03 28.27 1.39
C LYS A 287 18.74 27.55 0.99
N ALA A 288 17.61 28.06 1.47
CA ALA A 288 16.30 27.66 0.98
C ALA A 288 16.14 27.99 -0.50
N VAL A 289 15.29 27.23 -1.19
CA VAL A 289 14.93 27.47 -2.59
C VAL A 289 13.57 28.14 -2.69
N ALA A 290 13.41 29.02 -3.67
CA ALA A 290 12.12 29.55 -4.04
C ALA A 290 11.36 28.52 -4.89
N VAL A 291 10.15 28.18 -4.46
CA VAL A 291 9.27 27.28 -5.21
C VAL A 291 8.14 28.11 -5.83
N PRO A 292 8.05 28.22 -7.16
CA PRO A 292 6.92 28.85 -7.83
C PRO A 292 5.58 28.19 -7.44
N GLU A 293 4.52 28.97 -7.26
CA GLU A 293 3.20 28.45 -6.87
C GLU A 293 2.56 27.52 -7.91
N GLN A 294 3.02 27.58 -9.17
CA GLN A 294 2.62 26.67 -10.24
C GLN A 294 3.10 25.22 -10.02
N LEU A 295 4.08 25.03 -9.13
CA LEU A 295 4.63 23.74 -8.77
C LEU A 295 3.91 23.16 -7.55
N PRO A 296 3.51 21.87 -7.60
CA PRO A 296 3.21 21.13 -6.39
C PRO A 296 4.42 21.21 -5.45
N ALA A 297 4.17 21.68 -4.24
CA ALA A 297 5.20 21.94 -3.25
C ALA A 297 4.84 21.26 -1.94
N LYS A 298 5.88 20.86 -1.22
CA LYS A 298 5.79 20.33 0.13
C LYS A 298 6.54 21.28 1.05
N THR A 299 5.92 21.61 2.17
CA THR A 299 6.55 22.38 3.24
C THR A 299 6.73 21.47 4.45
N THR A 300 7.98 21.23 4.81
CA THR A 300 8.33 20.46 6.01
C THR A 300 8.59 21.41 7.17
N LEU A 301 8.01 21.11 8.33
CA LEU A 301 8.22 21.88 9.55
C LEU A 301 8.36 20.97 10.77
N ILE A 302 8.97 21.52 11.81
CA ILE A 302 8.96 20.95 13.15
C ILE A 302 8.17 21.86 14.09
N MET A 303 7.40 21.26 14.99
CA MET A 303 6.67 22.01 16.01
C MET A 303 6.67 21.30 17.38
N ALA A 304 6.76 22.07 18.46
CA ALA A 304 6.50 21.62 19.82
C ALA A 304 5.13 22.13 20.25
N THR A 305 4.26 21.23 20.69
CA THR A 305 2.97 21.61 21.29
C THR A 305 3.11 21.71 22.82
N GLY A 306 2.12 22.29 23.49
CA GLY A 306 2.09 22.32 24.95
C GLY A 306 1.79 20.94 25.56
N GLN A 307 2.21 20.69 26.80
CA GLN A 307 1.84 19.48 27.55
C GLN A 307 0.42 19.60 28.15
N LYS A 308 -0.60 19.59 27.28
CA LYS A 308 -2.01 19.54 27.69
C LYS A 308 -2.76 18.54 26.82
N ALA A 309 -3.76 17.88 27.41
CA ALA A 309 -4.65 17.00 26.66
C ALA A 309 -5.26 17.78 25.47
N GLY A 310 -5.13 17.23 24.27
CA GLY A 310 -5.63 17.85 23.04
C GLY A 310 -4.71 18.87 22.37
N ALA A 311 -3.53 19.20 22.91
CA ALA A 311 -2.65 20.23 22.34
C ALA A 311 -2.21 19.93 20.89
N LEU A 312 -1.91 18.66 20.57
CA LEU A 312 -1.65 18.26 19.18
C LEU A 312 -2.92 18.36 18.32
N VAL A 313 -4.07 17.96 18.86
CA VAL A 313 -5.36 18.01 18.14
C VAL A 313 -5.69 19.46 17.76
N GLU A 314 -5.47 20.42 18.65
CA GLU A 314 -5.65 21.84 18.35
C GLU A 314 -4.78 22.29 17.17
N ALA A 315 -3.51 21.88 17.12
CA ALA A 315 -2.62 22.16 15.99
C ALA A 315 -3.13 21.51 14.68
N LEU A 316 -3.58 20.27 14.72
CA LEU A 316 -4.13 19.58 13.54
C LEU A 316 -5.46 20.19 13.07
N LEU A 317 -6.28 20.70 13.98
CA LEU A 317 -7.52 21.40 13.65
C LEU A 317 -7.25 22.71 12.90
N VAL A 318 -6.14 23.41 13.20
CA VAL A 318 -5.69 24.57 12.42
C VAL A 318 -5.40 24.17 10.97
N LEU A 319 -4.61 23.11 10.76
CA LEU A 319 -4.31 22.61 9.41
C LEU A 319 -5.59 22.25 8.65
N LYS A 320 -6.52 21.54 9.30
CA LYS A 320 -7.82 21.19 8.72
C LYS A 320 -8.64 22.42 8.34
N ALA A 321 -8.70 23.44 9.21
CA ALA A 321 -9.46 24.67 8.96
C ALA A 321 -8.97 25.44 7.73
N HIS A 322 -7.65 25.41 7.47
CA HIS A 322 -7.03 26.02 6.29
C HIS A 322 -6.96 25.07 5.07
N GLN A 323 -7.53 23.86 5.16
CA GLN A 323 -7.51 22.84 4.10
C GLN A 323 -6.08 22.41 3.70
N LEU A 324 -5.15 22.42 4.67
CA LEU A 324 -3.77 22.00 4.48
C LEU A 324 -3.66 20.49 4.67
N ASN A 325 -3.41 19.77 3.57
CA ASN A 325 -3.20 18.32 3.62
C ASN A 325 -1.84 18.00 4.23
N MET A 326 -1.80 17.02 5.12
CA MET A 326 -0.58 16.55 5.77
C MET A 326 -0.22 15.18 5.20
N SER A 327 0.98 15.05 4.63
CA SER A 327 1.46 13.80 4.07
C SER A 327 2.28 12.98 5.07
N LYS A 328 2.74 13.60 6.16
CA LYS A 328 3.52 12.92 7.21
C LYS A 328 3.38 13.63 8.56
N LEU A 329 3.30 12.84 9.63
CA LEU A 329 3.36 13.28 11.03
C LEU A 329 4.20 12.26 11.82
N GLU A 330 5.30 12.71 12.40
CA GLU A 330 6.19 11.86 13.22
C GLU A 330 6.48 12.56 14.56
N SER A 331 6.38 11.83 15.68
CA SER A 331 6.71 12.35 17.01
C SER A 331 8.09 11.88 17.46
N ARG A 332 8.87 12.78 18.05
CA ARG A 332 10.19 12.50 18.62
C ARG A 332 10.32 13.14 20.00
N PRO A 333 10.85 12.42 21.01
CA PRO A 333 11.09 13.00 22.32
C PRO A 333 12.17 14.08 22.20
N ILE A 334 11.99 15.21 22.86
CA ILE A 334 12.98 16.29 22.86
C ILE A 334 14.09 15.94 23.87
N PRO A 335 15.36 15.79 23.44
CA PRO A 335 16.46 15.50 24.36
C PRO A 335 16.61 16.61 25.43
N GLY A 336 16.64 16.22 26.70
CA GLY A 336 16.82 17.14 27.83
C GLY A 336 15.52 17.69 28.44
N THR A 337 14.36 17.51 27.80
CA THR A 337 13.04 17.89 28.34
C THR A 337 12.12 16.67 28.37
N PRO A 338 12.09 15.92 29.49
CA PRO A 338 11.26 14.72 29.61
C PRO A 338 9.79 15.01 29.30
N TRP A 339 9.16 14.12 28.53
CA TRP A 339 7.73 14.16 28.18
C TRP A 339 7.30 15.31 27.25
N GLU A 340 8.24 16.11 26.73
CA GLU A 340 7.97 17.03 25.63
C GLU A 340 8.31 16.35 24.29
N GLU A 341 7.35 16.40 23.36
CA GLU A 341 7.46 15.79 22.05
C GLU A 341 7.61 16.87 20.98
N MET A 342 8.55 16.65 20.06
CA MET A 342 8.66 17.36 18.79
C MET A 342 7.86 16.61 17.73
N PHE A 343 7.05 17.34 16.97
CA PHE A 343 6.35 16.80 15.83
C PHE A 343 7.00 17.27 14.54
N TYR A 344 7.31 16.34 13.65
CA TYR A 344 7.77 16.59 12.28
C TYR A 344 6.58 16.42 11.34
N LEU A 345 6.35 17.43 10.50
CA LEU A 345 5.21 17.48 9.61
C LEU A 345 5.66 17.76 8.19
N ASP A 346 5.10 16.99 7.25
CA ASP A 346 5.09 17.35 5.84
C ASP A 346 3.68 17.82 5.45
N ILE A 347 3.60 19.02 4.92
CA ILE A 347 2.35 19.64 4.47
C ILE A 347 2.42 19.83 2.96
N ASP A 348 1.42 19.35 2.23
CA ASP A 348 1.33 19.46 0.77
C ASP A 348 0.86 20.87 0.34
N ALA A 349 1.65 21.88 0.70
CA ALA A 349 1.38 23.27 0.36
C ALA A 349 2.68 24.04 0.11
N ASN A 350 2.61 25.03 -0.78
CA ASN A 350 3.67 26.00 -0.97
C ASN A 350 3.69 26.97 0.22
N ILE A 351 4.88 27.29 0.73
CA ILE A 351 5.04 28.22 1.84
C ILE A 351 4.46 29.61 1.53
N SER A 352 4.50 30.06 0.28
CA SER A 352 4.02 31.39 -0.12
C SER A 352 2.49 31.47 -0.24
N SER A 353 1.80 30.32 -0.26
CA SER A 353 0.34 30.29 -0.43
C SER A 353 -0.39 30.95 0.75
N GLU A 354 -1.50 31.62 0.45
CA GLU A 354 -2.28 32.35 1.47
C GLU A 354 -2.76 31.43 2.59
N SER A 355 -3.27 30.24 2.25
CA SER A 355 -3.68 29.22 3.23
C SER A 355 -2.52 28.78 4.12
N MET A 356 -1.32 28.55 3.56
CA MET A 356 -0.16 28.14 4.35
C MET A 356 0.32 29.25 5.28
N GLN A 357 0.39 30.50 4.80
CA GLN A 357 0.76 31.65 5.61
C GLN A 357 -0.23 31.90 6.76
N ALA A 358 -1.54 31.80 6.49
CA ALA A 358 -2.58 31.93 7.50
C ALA A 358 -2.51 30.80 8.55
N GLY A 359 -2.31 29.56 8.08
CA GLY A 359 -2.13 28.38 8.94
C GLY A 359 -0.90 28.49 9.83
N LEU A 360 0.26 28.83 9.28
CA LEU A 360 1.51 29.03 10.03
C LEU A 360 1.36 30.09 11.13
N LYS A 361 0.79 31.25 10.80
CA LYS A 361 0.57 32.33 11.78
C LYS A 361 -0.34 31.92 12.93
N GLN A 362 -1.29 31.02 12.67
CA GLN A 362 -2.16 30.48 13.71
C GLN A 362 -1.45 29.39 14.53
N LEU A 363 -0.66 28.53 13.90
CA LEU A 363 0.17 27.53 14.58
C LEU A 363 1.21 28.18 15.50
N GLU A 364 1.88 29.25 15.06
CA GLU A 364 2.84 30.03 15.86
C GLU A 364 2.25 30.54 17.18
N ARG A 365 0.94 30.79 17.24
CA ARG A 365 0.27 31.29 18.45
C ARG A 365 -0.04 30.20 19.48
N ILE A 366 -0.20 28.96 19.04
CA ILE A 366 -0.64 27.84 19.89
C ILE A 366 0.47 26.83 20.18
N THR A 367 1.53 26.83 19.36
CA THR A 367 2.73 26.01 19.55
C THR A 367 3.77 26.75 20.39
N ARG A 368 4.57 26.01 21.14
CA ARG A 368 5.69 26.59 21.93
C ARG A 368 6.89 26.90 21.06
N PHE A 369 7.06 26.11 20.03
CA PHE A 369 8.15 26.21 19.07
C PHE A 369 7.63 25.75 17.72
N ILE A 370 8.02 26.45 16.66
CA ILE A 370 7.79 26.03 15.29
C ILE A 370 8.96 26.52 14.44
N LYS A 371 9.44 25.66 13.54
CA LYS A 371 10.50 25.99 12.59
C LYS A 371 10.17 25.31 11.28
N VAL A 372 10.12 26.09 10.21
CA VAL A 372 10.08 25.56 8.86
C VAL A 372 11.46 25.04 8.50
N LEU A 373 11.53 23.76 8.11
CA LEU A 373 12.76 23.13 7.64
C LEU A 373 12.98 23.35 6.14
N GLY A 374 11.93 23.59 5.37
CA GLY A 374 12.06 23.97 3.96
C GLY A 374 10.75 23.87 3.19
N CYS A 375 10.70 24.54 2.04
CA CYS A 375 9.66 24.38 1.04
C CYS A 375 10.33 23.95 -0.26
N TYR A 376 9.88 22.84 -0.84
CA TYR A 376 10.52 22.23 -1.99
C TYR A 376 9.50 21.60 -2.95
N PRO A 377 9.83 21.46 -4.25
CA PRO A 377 8.95 20.81 -5.21
C PRO A 377 8.74 19.34 -4.84
N CYS A 378 7.50 18.85 -4.93
CA CYS A 378 7.21 17.42 -4.78
C CYS A 378 7.79 16.63 -5.96
N GLU A 379 8.59 15.59 -5.70
CA GLU A 379 9.12 14.73 -6.77
C GLU A 379 8.13 13.64 -7.18
N THR A 380 7.24 13.23 -6.27
CA THR A 380 6.25 12.16 -6.53
C THR A 380 5.08 12.68 -7.37
N VAL A 381 5.25 12.66 -8.68
CA VAL A 381 4.21 12.99 -9.66
C VAL A 381 3.31 11.77 -9.87
N LYS A 382 2.24 11.60 -9.08
CA LYS A 382 1.30 10.46 -9.22
C LYS A 382 0.76 10.39 -10.66
N PRO A 383 1.02 9.35 -11.47
CA PRO A 383 0.56 9.32 -12.86
C PRO A 383 -0.94 9.51 -12.97
N THR A 384 -1.39 10.24 -14.00
CA THR A 384 -2.81 10.38 -14.29
C THR A 384 -3.36 9.03 -14.72
N GLN A 385 -4.25 8.47 -13.92
CA GLN A 385 -4.90 7.18 -14.19
C GLN A 385 -6.20 7.41 -14.99
N LEU A 386 -6.35 6.64 -16.07
CA LEU A 386 -7.62 6.46 -16.77
C LEU A 386 -8.47 5.44 -16.00
N SER A 387 -9.80 5.60 -16.01
CA SER A 387 -10.69 4.60 -15.43
C SER A 387 -10.73 3.35 -16.32
N ASN A 388 -10.99 2.17 -15.74
CA ASN A 388 -11.10 0.91 -16.49
C ASN A 388 -12.15 0.96 -17.62
N SER A 389 -13.20 1.79 -17.47
CA SER A 389 -14.18 2.06 -18.53
C SER A 389 -13.58 2.73 -19.77
N GLN A 390 -12.54 3.55 -19.61
CA GLN A 390 -11.82 4.21 -20.71
C GLN A 390 -10.78 3.28 -21.36
N LEU A 391 -10.40 2.20 -20.66
CA LEU A 391 -9.52 1.14 -21.16
C LEU A 391 -10.28 0.04 -21.91
N LEU A 392 -11.61 -0.01 -21.83
CA LEU A 392 -12.45 -1.07 -22.42
C LEU A 392 -13.43 -0.50 -23.46
N ILE A 393 -12.92 -0.02 -24.59
CA ILE A 393 -13.71 0.11 -25.83
C ILE A 393 -13.32 -1.03 -26.78
N GLU A 394 -13.95 -2.19 -26.65
CA GLU A 394 -13.71 -3.34 -27.52
C GLU A 394 -13.82 -2.97 -29.02
N PRO A 395 -13.00 -3.54 -29.91
CA PRO A 395 -13.23 -3.46 -31.34
C PRO A 395 -14.52 -4.21 -31.68
N SER A 396 -15.56 -3.44 -31.97
CA SER A 396 -16.84 -3.81 -32.58
C SER A 396 -17.02 -5.29 -32.99
N THR A 397 -17.64 -6.08 -32.11
CA THR A 397 -18.57 -7.13 -32.52
C THR A 397 -19.91 -6.93 -31.82
N SER A 398 -20.82 -6.27 -32.55
CA SER A 398 -22.27 -6.47 -32.51
C SER A 398 -22.95 -6.52 -31.14
N LYS A 399 -23.40 -5.37 -30.66
CA LYS A 399 -24.80 -5.14 -30.23
C LYS A 399 -25.02 -3.65 -29.97
N ASP A 400 -25.96 -3.09 -30.72
CA ASP A 400 -26.48 -1.75 -30.50
C ASP A 400 -26.99 -1.58 -29.08
N GLN A 401 -26.39 -0.66 -28.31
CA GLN A 401 -27.15 0.14 -27.36
C GLN A 401 -26.73 1.60 -27.47
N VAL A 402 -27.69 2.38 -27.95
CA VAL A 402 -27.71 3.83 -28.05
C VAL A 402 -27.41 4.44 -26.68
N ILE A 403 -26.34 5.23 -26.57
CA ILE A 403 -26.17 6.17 -25.46
C ILE A 403 -26.44 7.56 -26.01
N SER A 404 -27.64 8.05 -25.75
CA SER A 404 -28.02 9.45 -25.90
C SER A 404 -27.30 10.30 -24.86
N GLU A 405 -26.90 11.50 -25.26
CA GLU A 405 -26.42 12.55 -24.37
C GLU A 405 -27.50 13.01 -23.36
N ASN A 406 -26.99 13.42 -22.19
CA ASN A 406 -27.58 14.25 -21.12
C ASN A 406 -28.34 13.58 -19.96
N GLY A 407 -27.92 13.97 -18.75
CA GLY A 407 -28.71 13.88 -17.51
C GLY A 407 -28.21 12.82 -16.53
N ALA A 408 -28.20 13.17 -15.24
CA ALA A 408 -27.97 12.25 -14.14
C ALA A 408 -28.75 10.94 -14.34
N ASN A 409 -28.04 9.85 -14.62
CA ASN A 409 -28.60 8.50 -14.66
C ASN A 409 -27.89 7.68 -13.58
N THR A 410 -28.34 7.88 -12.35
CA THR A 410 -27.96 7.07 -11.19
C THR A 410 -28.62 5.71 -11.33
N SER A 411 -28.00 4.77 -12.05
CA SER A 411 -28.33 3.36 -11.82
C SER A 411 -28.10 3.09 -10.33
N PRO A 412 -29.08 2.52 -9.61
CA PRO A 412 -28.94 2.30 -8.18
C PRO A 412 -27.76 1.35 -7.94
N VAL A 413 -26.94 1.68 -6.94
CA VAL A 413 -25.81 0.84 -6.50
C VAL A 413 -26.29 -0.57 -6.16
N ARG A 414 -25.53 -1.60 -6.50
CA ARG A 414 -25.99 -2.99 -6.54
C ARG A 414 -26.34 -3.55 -5.18
N TYR A 415 -25.72 -3.09 -4.10
CA TYR A 415 -26.07 -3.51 -2.75
C TYR A 415 -27.41 -2.94 -2.28
N SER A 416 -27.91 -1.88 -2.92
CA SER A 416 -29.03 -1.10 -2.40
C SER A 416 -30.39 -1.75 -2.60
N LYS A 417 -31.33 -1.46 -1.70
CA LYS A 417 -32.74 -1.83 -1.89
C LYS A 417 -33.39 -1.17 -3.10
N ALA A 418 -32.83 -0.06 -3.58
CA ALA A 418 -33.26 0.55 -4.85
C ALA A 418 -32.87 -0.31 -6.06
N TYR A 419 -31.80 -1.11 -5.95
CA TYR A 419 -31.41 -2.09 -6.97
C TYR A 419 -32.19 -3.40 -6.83
N LYS A 420 -32.34 -3.91 -5.61
CA LYS A 420 -33.11 -5.13 -5.31
C LYS A 420 -33.90 -4.95 -4.00
N GLU A 421 -35.22 -4.82 -4.12
CA GLU A 421 -36.10 -4.56 -2.98
C GLU A 421 -36.16 -5.75 -2.01
N GLN A 422 -36.13 -6.98 -2.53
CA GLN A 422 -36.18 -8.20 -1.73
C GLN A 422 -34.82 -8.49 -1.08
N ALA A 423 -34.86 -8.79 0.22
CA ALA A 423 -33.68 -9.24 0.95
C ALA A 423 -33.04 -10.46 0.23
N SER A 424 -31.72 -10.45 0.14
CA SER A 424 -30.99 -11.57 -0.43
C SER A 424 -30.96 -12.74 0.54
N GLU A 425 -31.00 -13.93 -0.04
CA GLU A 425 -30.90 -15.20 0.66
C GLU A 425 -29.69 -15.93 0.10
N ILE A 426 -28.78 -16.34 0.98
CA ILE A 426 -27.58 -17.08 0.62
C ILE A 426 -27.73 -18.50 1.13
N ASN A 427 -27.80 -19.44 0.19
CA ASN A 427 -27.89 -20.88 0.44
C ASN A 427 -26.51 -21.51 0.23
N CYS A 428 -25.97 -22.13 1.28
CA CYS A 428 -24.70 -22.85 1.24
C CYS A 428 -24.82 -24.11 2.11
N GLY A 429 -24.84 -25.30 1.49
CA GLY A 429 -25.04 -26.55 2.22
C GLY A 429 -26.32 -26.56 3.07
N ALA A 430 -26.18 -26.82 4.37
CA ALA A 430 -27.28 -26.82 5.33
C ALA A 430 -27.56 -25.43 5.96
N MET A 431 -26.84 -24.40 5.54
CA MET A 431 -26.96 -23.04 6.06
C MET A 431 -27.68 -22.14 5.05
N THR A 432 -28.71 -21.46 5.53
CA THR A 432 -29.41 -20.39 4.81
C THR A 432 -29.36 -19.13 5.67
N ILE A 433 -28.83 -18.05 5.11
CA ILE A 433 -28.70 -16.74 5.79
C ILE A 433 -29.39 -15.67 4.95
N GLY A 434 -30.16 -14.81 5.62
CA GLY A 434 -30.91 -13.72 4.98
C GLY A 434 -32.35 -14.08 4.66
N ALA A 435 -33.10 -13.09 4.19
CA ALA A 435 -34.56 -13.21 3.94
C ALA A 435 -35.38 -13.75 5.15
N GLY A 436 -34.93 -13.46 6.37
CA GLY A 436 -35.58 -13.91 7.61
C GLY A 436 -35.01 -15.22 8.18
N HIS A 437 -34.12 -15.89 7.46
CA HIS A 437 -33.32 -17.00 7.99
C HIS A 437 -32.12 -16.45 8.77
N VAL A 438 -31.96 -16.97 9.99
CA VAL A 438 -30.88 -16.61 10.90
C VAL A 438 -29.93 -17.80 11.03
N GLY A 439 -28.62 -17.54 11.03
CA GLY A 439 -27.62 -18.59 11.20
C GLY A 439 -26.55 -18.32 12.26
N ALA A 440 -25.97 -19.39 12.79
CA ALA A 440 -24.85 -19.32 13.72
C ALA A 440 -23.61 -20.00 13.11
N ILE A 441 -22.48 -19.28 13.13
CA ILE A 441 -21.18 -19.71 12.63
C ILE A 441 -20.20 -19.80 13.80
N ALA A 442 -19.57 -20.95 13.98
CA ALA A 442 -18.51 -21.12 14.97
C ALA A 442 -17.16 -20.81 14.33
N GLN A 443 -16.38 -19.91 14.91
CA GLN A 443 -15.05 -19.58 14.43
C GLN A 443 -14.01 -20.35 15.23
N ILE A 444 -13.18 -21.13 14.53
CA ILE A 444 -12.11 -21.94 15.11
C ILE A 444 -10.78 -21.44 14.55
N THR A 445 -9.85 -21.09 15.44
CA THR A 445 -8.48 -20.75 15.07
C THR A 445 -7.61 -22.01 15.08
N LEU A 446 -6.99 -22.33 13.94
CA LEU A 446 -6.13 -23.51 13.82
C LEU A 446 -4.71 -23.19 14.34
N ASN A 447 -4.22 -24.01 15.28
CA ASN A 447 -2.86 -23.90 15.83
C ASN A 447 -1.88 -24.84 15.10
N ASN A 448 -0.57 -24.58 15.24
CA ASN A 448 0.52 -25.18 14.46
C ASN A 448 0.68 -26.72 14.52
N ASP A 449 -0.03 -27.43 15.41
CA ASP A 449 0.20 -28.86 15.67
C ASP A 449 -1.08 -29.69 15.46
N ILE A 450 -1.58 -29.77 14.23
CA ILE A 450 -2.68 -30.70 13.90
C ILE A 450 -2.13 -32.12 13.71
N SER A 451 -1.65 -32.71 14.81
CA SER A 451 -1.32 -34.14 14.87
C SER A 451 -2.61 -34.99 14.80
N HIS A 452 -2.48 -36.32 14.63
CA HIS A 452 -3.65 -37.22 14.58
C HIS A 452 -4.56 -37.13 15.84
N LEU A 453 -4.00 -36.72 16.98
CA LEU A 453 -4.72 -36.43 18.23
C LEU A 453 -5.56 -35.14 18.16
N ALA A 454 -5.17 -34.17 17.34
CA ALA A 454 -5.91 -32.92 17.15
C ALA A 454 -7.12 -33.10 16.22
N LEU A 455 -7.08 -34.02 15.24
CA LEU A 455 -8.23 -34.31 14.38
C LEU A 455 -9.39 -34.96 15.15
N SER A 456 -9.10 -35.86 16.10
CA SER A 456 -10.14 -36.43 16.96
C SER A 456 -10.76 -35.41 17.91
N ALA A 457 -9.94 -34.49 18.44
CA ALA A 457 -10.42 -33.39 19.26
C ALA A 457 -11.30 -32.42 18.44
N PHE A 458 -10.88 -32.11 17.21
CA PHE A 458 -11.67 -31.33 16.26
C PHE A 458 -13.01 -32.00 15.94
N GLU A 459 -13.03 -33.31 15.66
CA GLU A 459 -14.28 -34.05 15.41
C GLU A 459 -15.21 -34.02 16.62
N GLN A 460 -14.68 -34.19 17.83
CA GLN A 460 -15.46 -34.08 19.06
C GLN A 460 -16.04 -32.68 19.25
N GLN A 461 -15.27 -31.63 19.00
CA GLN A 461 -15.74 -30.25 19.08
C GLN A 461 -16.78 -29.95 18.00
N VAL A 462 -16.59 -30.40 16.76
CA VAL A 462 -17.56 -30.28 15.66
C VAL A 462 -18.90 -30.90 16.03
N LYS A 463 -18.90 -32.07 16.68
CA LYS A 463 -20.11 -32.69 17.21
C LYS A 463 -20.81 -31.79 18.24
N GLN A 464 -20.07 -31.27 19.21
CA GLN A 464 -20.61 -30.36 20.23
C GLN A 464 -21.18 -29.07 19.62
N LEU A 465 -20.49 -28.49 18.63
CA LEU A 465 -20.97 -27.30 17.92
C LEU A 465 -22.28 -27.58 17.17
N LYS A 466 -22.39 -28.76 16.54
CA LYS A 466 -23.64 -29.17 15.89
C LYS A 466 -24.78 -29.33 16.89
N GLU A 467 -24.52 -29.95 18.04
CA GLU A 467 -25.50 -30.09 19.14
C GLU A 467 -25.90 -28.73 19.75
N ALA A 468 -24.99 -27.76 19.77
CA ALA A 468 -25.26 -26.39 20.21
C ALA A 468 -26.11 -25.57 19.21
N GLY A 469 -26.25 -26.04 17.95
CA GLY A 469 -27.08 -25.41 16.92
C GLY A 469 -26.33 -24.59 15.88
N PHE A 470 -25.00 -24.70 15.81
CA PHE A 470 -24.23 -24.09 14.72
C PHE A 470 -24.54 -24.75 13.37
N GLN A 471 -24.45 -23.97 12.31
CA GLN A 471 -24.69 -24.41 10.92
C GLN A 471 -23.42 -24.40 10.07
N ALA A 472 -22.40 -23.66 10.50
CA ALA A 472 -21.12 -23.55 9.81
C ALA A 472 -19.96 -23.41 10.78
N VAL A 473 -18.77 -23.72 10.27
CA VAL A 473 -17.49 -23.50 10.96
C VAL A 473 -16.59 -22.65 10.08
N LEU A 474 -16.15 -21.51 10.62
CA LEU A 474 -15.13 -20.63 10.06
C LEU A 474 -13.76 -21.04 10.56
N LEU A 475 -12.89 -21.48 9.65
CA LEU A 475 -11.52 -21.86 9.92
C LEU A 475 -10.58 -20.68 9.64
N ASN A 476 -9.91 -20.19 10.70
CA ASN A 476 -8.90 -19.13 10.61
C ASN A 476 -7.48 -19.67 10.68
N SER A 477 -6.50 -18.83 10.29
CA SER A 477 -5.06 -19.13 10.39
C SER A 477 -4.60 -20.38 9.62
N VAL A 478 -5.27 -20.66 8.50
CA VAL A 478 -4.99 -21.82 7.63
C VAL A 478 -3.56 -21.85 7.07
N ASN A 479 -2.88 -20.70 7.00
CA ASN A 479 -1.55 -20.56 6.40
C ASN A 479 -0.40 -20.43 7.43
N GLN A 480 -0.69 -20.22 8.73
CA GLN A 480 0.37 -20.26 9.77
C GLN A 480 0.84 -21.67 10.06
N VAL A 481 -0.07 -22.62 9.87
CA VAL A 481 0.20 -24.04 9.93
C VAL A 481 0.69 -24.46 8.54
N ALA A 482 1.80 -25.19 8.44
CA ALA A 482 2.21 -25.85 7.19
C ALA A 482 1.20 -26.97 6.84
N MET A 483 -0.06 -26.60 6.60
CA MET A 483 -1.16 -27.51 6.32
C MET A 483 -0.95 -28.09 4.94
N ALA A 484 -0.71 -29.39 4.88
CA ALA A 484 -0.88 -30.13 3.64
C ALA A 484 -2.35 -29.99 3.20
N GLU A 485 -2.58 -29.81 1.90
CA GLU A 485 -3.90 -29.88 1.23
C GLU A 485 -4.78 -31.02 1.78
N VAL A 486 -4.15 -32.15 2.09
CA VAL A 486 -4.75 -33.34 2.71
C VAL A 486 -5.45 -33.04 4.05
N THR A 487 -4.91 -32.14 4.88
CA THR A 487 -5.49 -31.84 6.20
C THR A 487 -6.75 -30.98 6.07
N LEU A 488 -6.76 -29.96 5.20
CA LEU A 488 -7.97 -29.17 4.94
C LEU A 488 -9.08 -30.02 4.33
N ALA A 489 -8.74 -30.92 3.41
CA ALA A 489 -9.69 -31.88 2.86
C ALA A 489 -10.33 -32.75 3.96
N LYS A 490 -9.53 -33.22 4.94
CA LYS A 490 -10.04 -33.99 6.09
C LYS A 490 -10.91 -33.15 7.03
N LEU A 491 -10.50 -31.91 7.35
CA LEU A 491 -11.30 -31.01 8.19
C LEU A 491 -12.67 -30.73 7.54
N ARG A 492 -12.68 -30.44 6.23
CA ARG A 492 -13.92 -30.28 5.45
C ARG A 492 -14.78 -31.54 5.51
N GLN A 493 -14.18 -32.72 5.32
CA GLN A 493 -14.90 -33.99 5.37
C GLN A 493 -15.57 -34.22 6.74
N ILE A 494 -14.87 -33.93 7.84
CA ILE A 494 -15.43 -34.01 9.20
C ILE A 494 -16.61 -33.05 9.34
N LEU A 495 -16.48 -31.79 8.89
CA LEU A 495 -17.58 -30.82 8.94
C LEU A 495 -18.81 -31.30 8.16
N HIS A 496 -18.61 -31.83 6.95
CA HIS A 496 -19.68 -32.37 6.12
C HIS A 496 -20.38 -33.58 6.74
N GLN A 497 -19.64 -34.45 7.44
CA GLN A 497 -20.21 -35.61 8.14
C GLN A 497 -21.25 -35.20 9.20
N TYR A 498 -21.07 -34.03 9.83
CA TYR A 498 -22.00 -33.46 10.81
C TYR A 498 -22.97 -32.43 10.21
N GLY A 499 -22.95 -32.23 8.89
CA GLY A 499 -23.80 -31.27 8.20
C GLY A 499 -23.52 -29.82 8.61
N LEU A 500 -22.24 -29.47 8.75
CA LEU A 500 -21.75 -28.10 8.93
C LEU A 500 -21.06 -27.62 7.65
N VAL A 501 -21.32 -26.36 7.29
CA VAL A 501 -20.65 -25.69 6.17
C VAL A 501 -19.21 -25.36 6.53
N CYS A 502 -18.27 -25.64 5.63
CA CYS A 502 -16.87 -25.28 5.77
C CYS A 502 -16.61 -23.88 5.21
N ILE A 503 -16.30 -22.92 6.08
CA ILE A 503 -15.93 -21.56 5.71
C ILE A 503 -14.42 -21.40 5.95
N ILE A 504 -13.69 -20.89 4.96
CA ILE A 504 -12.24 -20.66 5.09
C ILE A 504 -11.96 -19.16 5.03
N ALA A 505 -11.22 -18.66 6.02
CA ALA A 505 -10.77 -17.27 6.04
C ALA A 505 -9.63 -17.03 5.04
N ILE A 506 -9.75 -15.95 4.27
CA ILE A 506 -8.69 -15.37 3.45
C ILE A 506 -8.06 -14.24 4.26
N GLU A 507 -6.93 -14.55 4.87
CA GLU A 507 -6.17 -13.61 5.66
C GLU A 507 -5.07 -12.90 4.85
N GLN A 508 -4.65 -13.52 3.75
CA GLN A 508 -3.67 -13.05 2.78
C GLN A 508 -4.09 -13.51 1.37
N GLU A 509 -3.64 -12.80 0.33
CA GLU A 509 -3.94 -13.16 -1.07
C GLU A 509 -3.46 -14.57 -1.45
N ALA A 510 -2.37 -15.03 -0.83
CA ALA A 510 -1.82 -16.38 -1.03
C ALA A 510 -2.75 -17.51 -0.55
N ASP A 511 -3.74 -17.23 0.31
CA ASP A 511 -4.65 -18.24 0.85
C ASP A 511 -5.71 -18.66 -0.19
N MET A 512 -5.97 -17.78 -1.17
CA MET A 512 -7.11 -17.90 -2.09
C MET A 512 -7.12 -19.21 -2.90
N PRO A 513 -6.02 -19.66 -3.55
CA PRO A 513 -6.06 -20.88 -4.37
C PRO A 513 -6.43 -22.13 -3.57
N LEU A 514 -5.92 -22.25 -2.35
CA LEU A 514 -6.17 -23.39 -1.47
C LEU A 514 -7.57 -23.32 -0.86
N ALA A 515 -8.00 -22.13 -0.44
CA ALA A 515 -9.32 -21.92 0.13
C ALA A 515 -10.44 -22.18 -0.88
N VAL A 516 -10.29 -21.74 -2.13
CA VAL A 516 -11.30 -21.97 -3.20
C VAL A 516 -11.52 -23.46 -3.47
N GLN A 517 -10.50 -24.31 -3.26
CA GLN A 517 -10.62 -25.76 -3.48
C GLN A 517 -11.36 -26.49 -2.35
N HIS A 518 -11.25 -26.00 -1.11
CA HIS A 518 -11.71 -26.72 0.08
C HIS A 518 -12.80 -26.02 0.90
N ALA A 519 -13.16 -24.78 0.55
CA ALA A 519 -14.25 -24.05 1.18
C ALA A 519 -15.57 -24.27 0.46
N ASP A 520 -16.66 -24.28 1.21
CA ASP A 520 -18.01 -24.13 0.66
C ASP A 520 -18.39 -22.64 0.55
N MET A 521 -17.76 -21.79 1.38
CA MET A 521 -17.92 -20.33 1.44
C MET A 521 -16.60 -19.69 1.88
N LEU A 522 -16.27 -18.51 1.37
CA LEU A 522 -15.05 -17.80 1.77
C LEU A 522 -15.37 -16.65 2.73
N PHE A 523 -14.45 -16.38 3.65
CA PHE A 523 -14.52 -15.25 4.55
C PHE A 523 -13.35 -14.30 4.29
N LEU A 524 -13.64 -13.09 3.80
CA LEU A 524 -12.65 -12.04 3.61
C LEU A 524 -12.52 -11.25 4.92
N ALA A 525 -11.39 -11.44 5.62
CA ALA A 525 -11.12 -10.76 6.88
C ALA A 525 -11.06 -9.23 6.72
N GLY A 526 -11.39 -8.48 7.77
CA GLY A 526 -11.50 -7.01 7.73
C GLY A 526 -10.21 -6.31 7.29
N LYS A 527 -9.04 -6.90 7.54
CA LYS A 527 -7.73 -6.42 7.02
C LYS A 527 -7.63 -6.44 5.48
N GLN A 528 -8.44 -7.25 4.81
CA GLN A 528 -8.48 -7.38 3.35
C GLN A 528 -9.56 -6.50 2.70
N MET A 529 -10.41 -5.82 3.49
CA MET A 529 -11.52 -5.01 2.98
C MET A 529 -11.07 -3.91 2.00
N PHE A 530 -9.83 -3.41 2.11
CA PHE A 530 -9.27 -2.38 1.22
C PHE A 530 -8.40 -2.96 0.08
N ASN A 531 -8.24 -4.28 -0.01
CA ASN A 531 -7.44 -4.93 -1.05
C ASN A 531 -8.25 -5.10 -2.33
N GLN A 532 -8.23 -4.08 -3.21
CA GLN A 532 -9.02 -4.06 -4.45
C GLN A 532 -8.78 -5.27 -5.36
N THR A 533 -7.52 -5.73 -5.49
CA THR A 533 -7.19 -6.90 -6.31
C THR A 533 -7.90 -8.14 -5.78
N LEU A 534 -7.86 -8.36 -4.46
CA LEU A 534 -8.52 -9.49 -3.83
C LEU A 534 -10.05 -9.40 -3.94
N LEU A 535 -10.64 -8.22 -3.76
CA LEU A 535 -12.09 -8.01 -3.91
C LEU A 535 -12.56 -8.28 -5.34
N ILE A 536 -11.82 -7.82 -6.34
CA ILE A 536 -12.12 -8.08 -7.76
C ILE A 536 -12.03 -9.58 -8.01
N GLN A 537 -10.95 -10.23 -7.60
CA GLN A 537 -10.77 -11.67 -7.77
C GLN A 537 -11.90 -12.44 -7.08
N ALA A 538 -12.21 -12.14 -5.82
CA ALA A 538 -13.30 -12.78 -5.08
C ALA A 538 -14.66 -12.57 -5.76
N GLY A 539 -14.91 -11.38 -6.29
CA GLY A 539 -16.13 -11.05 -7.02
C GLY A 539 -16.32 -11.82 -8.34
N THR A 540 -15.28 -12.45 -8.87
CA THR A 540 -15.38 -13.36 -10.05
C THR A 540 -15.64 -14.82 -9.67
N LEU A 541 -15.51 -15.18 -8.39
CA LEU A 541 -15.67 -16.56 -7.94
C LEU A 541 -17.15 -16.95 -7.84
N PRO A 542 -17.50 -18.20 -8.15
CA PRO A 542 -18.88 -18.71 -8.03
C PRO A 542 -19.22 -19.22 -6.62
N VAL A 543 -18.43 -18.89 -5.60
CA VAL A 543 -18.65 -19.31 -4.22
C VAL A 543 -19.19 -18.14 -3.39
N PRO A 544 -20.09 -18.40 -2.41
CA PRO A 544 -20.54 -17.36 -1.50
C PRO A 544 -19.40 -16.74 -0.70
N LEU A 545 -19.56 -15.46 -0.36
CA LEU A 545 -18.56 -14.67 0.34
C LEU A 545 -19.15 -14.01 1.59
N ILE A 546 -18.36 -13.97 2.65
CA ILE A 546 -18.57 -13.07 3.79
C ILE A 546 -17.49 -12.00 3.71
N LEU A 547 -17.87 -10.73 3.67
CA LEU A 547 -16.95 -9.59 3.77
C LEU A 547 -17.03 -8.98 5.17
N GLU A 548 -15.96 -9.12 5.94
CA GLU A 548 -15.82 -8.49 7.24
C GLU A 548 -15.40 -7.02 7.08
N ARG A 549 -16.01 -6.15 7.88
CA ARG A 549 -15.66 -4.75 7.96
C ARG A 549 -14.33 -4.57 8.68
N ASN A 550 -13.46 -3.72 8.14
CA ASN A 550 -12.27 -3.28 8.85
C ASN A 550 -12.64 -2.47 10.11
N ASP A 551 -11.95 -2.72 11.22
CA ASP A 551 -12.21 -2.07 12.52
C ASP A 551 -11.99 -0.54 12.51
N MET A 552 -11.30 0.00 11.51
CA MET A 552 -11.09 1.43 11.31
C MET A 552 -11.95 2.03 10.18
N ALA A 553 -12.71 1.21 9.46
CA ALA A 553 -13.51 1.68 8.32
C ALA A 553 -14.88 2.20 8.75
N SER A 554 -15.39 3.19 8.04
CA SER A 554 -16.80 3.57 8.03
C SER A 554 -17.66 2.53 7.30
N PHE A 555 -18.98 2.62 7.45
CA PHE A 555 -19.89 1.75 6.71
C PHE A 555 -20.02 2.15 5.23
N GLU A 556 -19.79 3.41 4.87
CA GLU A 556 -19.72 3.84 3.47
C GLU A 556 -18.55 3.16 2.75
N GLU A 557 -17.42 2.99 3.43
CA GLU A 557 -16.27 2.26 2.92
C GLU A 557 -16.55 0.75 2.77
N LEU A 558 -17.26 0.15 3.74
CA LEU A 558 -17.73 -1.25 3.61
C LEU A 558 -18.64 -1.43 2.39
N LEU A 559 -19.60 -0.53 2.17
CA LEU A 559 -20.50 -0.57 1.03
C LEU A 559 -19.79 -0.30 -0.30
N THR A 560 -18.74 0.52 -0.29
CA THR A 560 -17.87 0.73 -1.45
C THR A 560 -17.13 -0.56 -1.81
N ALA A 561 -16.55 -1.26 -0.83
CA ALA A 561 -15.92 -2.57 -1.04
C ALA A 561 -16.94 -3.63 -1.52
N THR A 562 -18.15 -3.57 -1.00
CA THR A 562 -19.29 -4.41 -1.41
C THR A 562 -19.63 -4.21 -2.89
N GLU A 563 -19.71 -2.97 -3.36
CA GLU A 563 -19.99 -2.67 -4.77
C GLU A 563 -18.92 -3.22 -5.70
N ILE A 564 -17.65 -3.21 -5.30
CA ILE A 564 -16.56 -3.83 -6.07
C ILE A 564 -16.85 -5.30 -6.32
N ILE A 565 -17.14 -6.08 -5.27
CA ILE A 565 -17.46 -7.52 -5.39
C ILE A 565 -18.70 -7.73 -6.27
N LEU A 566 -19.80 -7.04 -5.97
CA LEU A 566 -21.07 -7.20 -6.70
C LEU A 566 -20.93 -6.82 -8.19
N SER A 567 -20.11 -5.82 -8.51
CA SER A 567 -19.88 -5.37 -9.88
C SER A 567 -19.17 -6.41 -10.77
N GLN A 568 -18.45 -7.35 -10.16
CA GLN A 568 -17.77 -8.44 -10.87
C GLN A 568 -18.69 -9.65 -11.14
N GLY A 569 -19.89 -9.67 -10.56
CA GLY A 569 -20.92 -10.68 -10.84
C GLY A 569 -21.27 -11.61 -9.68
N ASN A 570 -20.46 -11.68 -8.62
CA ASN A 570 -20.80 -12.48 -7.43
C ASN A 570 -21.86 -11.77 -6.58
N GLN A 571 -23.11 -12.18 -6.72
CA GLN A 571 -24.25 -11.68 -5.94
C GLN A 571 -24.47 -12.43 -4.62
N GLN A 572 -23.62 -13.42 -4.31
CA GLN A 572 -23.73 -14.27 -3.12
C GLN A 572 -22.90 -13.73 -1.95
N LEU A 573 -23.17 -12.48 -1.57
CA LEU A 573 -22.38 -11.74 -0.59
C LEU A 573 -23.13 -11.53 0.73
N ILE A 574 -22.44 -11.75 1.84
CA ILE A 574 -22.88 -11.49 3.21
C ILE A 574 -21.94 -10.45 3.82
N LEU A 575 -22.48 -9.48 4.55
CA LEU A 575 -21.67 -8.50 5.28
C LEU A 575 -21.45 -8.97 6.71
N CYS A 576 -20.27 -8.73 7.27
CA CYS A 576 -19.97 -9.02 8.67
C CYS A 576 -19.39 -7.80 9.38
N ASP A 577 -19.91 -7.48 10.57
CA ASP A 577 -19.34 -6.47 11.45
C ASP A 577 -18.88 -7.12 12.76
N SER A 578 -17.60 -6.89 13.09
CA SER A 578 -16.92 -7.43 14.27
C SER A 578 -16.62 -6.36 15.33
N GLY A 579 -17.17 -5.16 15.15
CA GLY A 579 -16.88 -3.98 15.93
C GLY A 579 -15.85 -3.05 15.28
N ILE A 580 -15.92 -1.78 15.66
CA ILE A 580 -14.97 -0.75 15.25
C ILE A 580 -14.16 -0.26 16.44
N ARG A 581 -12.96 0.24 16.17
CA ARG A 581 -12.14 0.85 17.21
C ARG A 581 -12.77 2.17 17.64
N THR A 582 -13.02 2.32 18.94
CA THR A 582 -13.55 3.56 19.52
C THR A 582 -12.57 4.15 20.52
N LEU A 583 -12.76 5.43 20.84
CA LEU A 583 -11.95 6.13 21.84
C LEU A 583 -12.30 5.72 23.28
N ASN A 584 -13.41 4.99 23.48
CA ASN A 584 -13.91 4.63 24.81
C ASN A 584 -13.11 3.48 25.44
N ASN A 585 -12.56 2.58 24.62
CA ASN A 585 -11.70 1.48 25.09
C ASN A 585 -10.64 1.17 24.03
N ALA A 586 -9.38 1.46 24.34
CA ALA A 586 -8.27 1.28 23.39
C ALA A 586 -7.96 -0.19 23.06
N ASN A 587 -8.42 -1.12 23.91
CA ASN A 587 -8.08 -2.54 23.86
C ASN A 587 -9.20 -3.44 23.32
N LEU A 588 -10.43 -2.94 23.22
CA LEU A 588 -11.57 -3.70 22.71
C LEU A 588 -12.35 -2.85 21.70
N PRO A 589 -12.61 -3.35 20.48
CA PRO A 589 -13.55 -2.70 19.57
C PRO A 589 -14.95 -2.61 20.20
N SER A 590 -15.78 -1.73 19.67
CA SER A 590 -17.17 -1.56 20.09
C SER A 590 -18.10 -1.84 18.91
N LEU A 591 -19.21 -2.53 19.15
CA LEU A 591 -20.23 -2.75 18.12
C LEU A 591 -20.95 -1.45 17.79
N ASP A 592 -20.91 -1.04 16.52
CA ASP A 592 -21.64 0.12 16.02
C ASP A 592 -23.07 -0.28 15.60
N LEU A 593 -23.91 -0.54 16.62
CA LEU A 593 -25.30 -0.94 16.41
C LEU A 593 -26.15 0.15 15.76
N ALA A 594 -25.79 1.43 15.90
CA ALA A 594 -26.55 2.54 15.35
C ALA A 594 -26.50 2.53 13.82
N SER A 595 -25.31 2.36 13.27
CA SER A 595 -25.12 2.34 11.82
C SER A 595 -25.55 1.00 11.18
N LEU A 596 -25.61 -0.10 11.95
CA LEU A 596 -26.24 -1.35 11.50
C LEU A 596 -27.71 -1.11 11.07
N ILE A 597 -28.45 -0.25 11.79
CA ILE A 597 -29.82 0.13 11.42
C ILE A 597 -29.84 0.78 10.05
N GLN A 598 -28.87 1.66 9.77
CA GLN A 598 -28.74 2.34 8.49
C GLN A 598 -28.49 1.34 7.35
N ILE A 599 -27.58 0.38 7.52
CA ILE A 599 -27.33 -0.62 6.46
C ILE A 599 -28.54 -1.51 6.24
N LYS A 600 -29.23 -1.97 7.29
CA LYS A 600 -30.46 -2.76 7.09
C LYS A 600 -31.56 -1.94 6.40
N ALA A 601 -31.56 -0.62 6.58
CA ALA A 601 -32.49 0.25 5.86
C ALA A 601 -32.12 0.39 4.38
N THR A 602 -30.83 0.44 4.03
CA THR A 602 -30.37 0.77 2.67
C THR A 602 -29.96 -0.43 1.82
N SER A 603 -29.48 -1.52 2.41
CA SER A 603 -28.93 -2.70 1.74
C SER A 603 -29.89 -3.88 1.76
N HIS A 604 -29.89 -4.68 0.70
CA HIS A 604 -30.63 -5.94 0.64
C HIS A 604 -29.78 -7.14 1.09
N LEU A 605 -28.50 -6.96 1.36
CA LEU A 605 -27.59 -8.06 1.70
C LEU A 605 -27.81 -8.54 3.14
N PRO A 606 -27.59 -9.84 3.42
CA PRO A 606 -27.61 -10.33 4.79
C PRO A 606 -26.45 -9.77 5.61
N ILE A 607 -26.67 -9.58 6.91
CA ILE A 607 -25.66 -9.05 7.83
C ILE A 607 -25.46 -9.99 9.02
N LEU A 608 -24.21 -10.38 9.24
CA LEU A 608 -23.73 -11.11 10.40
C LEU A 608 -23.02 -10.18 11.37
N ILE A 609 -23.09 -10.49 12.67
CA ILE A 609 -22.32 -9.81 13.70
C ILE A 609 -21.39 -10.79 14.40
N ASN A 610 -20.14 -10.40 14.59
CA ASN A 610 -19.19 -11.12 15.43
C ASN A 610 -18.96 -10.34 16.74
N PRO A 611 -19.72 -10.62 17.81
CA PRO A 611 -19.56 -9.93 19.08
C PRO A 611 -18.32 -10.37 19.87
N SER A 612 -17.67 -11.48 19.50
CA SER A 612 -16.60 -12.10 20.31
C SER A 612 -15.36 -11.23 20.52
N TYR A 613 -15.16 -10.19 19.70
CA TYR A 613 -14.06 -9.24 19.87
C TYR A 613 -14.47 -7.97 20.61
N ALA A 614 -15.75 -7.66 20.68
CA ALA A 614 -16.26 -6.38 21.15
C ALA A 614 -16.99 -6.45 22.50
N VAL A 615 -17.27 -7.67 22.98
CA VAL A 615 -18.09 -7.92 24.17
C VAL A 615 -17.40 -8.95 25.07
N SER A 616 -17.35 -8.67 26.38
CA SER A 616 -16.89 -9.64 27.38
C SER A 616 -17.89 -10.78 27.57
N ASP A 617 -17.42 -11.96 27.97
CA ASP A 617 -18.26 -13.16 28.13
C ASP A 617 -19.52 -12.92 28.98
N ASP A 618 -19.40 -12.22 30.11
CA ASP A 618 -20.53 -11.88 31.00
C ASP A 618 -21.62 -11.03 30.32
N ALA A 619 -21.25 -10.24 29.31
CA ALA A 619 -22.14 -9.34 28.59
C ALA A 619 -22.62 -9.93 27.25
N LEU A 620 -22.03 -11.03 26.80
CA LEU A 620 -22.27 -11.63 25.47
C LEU A 620 -23.74 -11.96 25.25
N LEU A 621 -24.39 -12.63 26.22
CA LEU A 621 -25.81 -13.01 26.12
C LEU A 621 -26.74 -11.79 26.03
N VAL A 622 -26.49 -10.76 26.84
CA VAL A 622 -27.31 -9.53 26.86
C VAL A 622 -27.12 -8.75 25.56
N GLN A 623 -25.89 -8.65 25.06
CA GLN A 623 -25.62 -7.99 23.78
C GLN A 623 -26.25 -8.76 22.62
N THR A 624 -26.23 -10.10 22.63
CA THR A 624 -26.94 -10.92 21.63
C THR A 624 -28.45 -10.64 21.62
N GLN A 625 -29.08 -10.47 22.78
CA GLN A 625 -30.49 -10.08 22.85
C GLN A 625 -30.73 -8.72 22.18
N GLY A 626 -29.83 -7.75 22.39
CA GLY A 626 -29.88 -6.44 21.72
C GLY A 626 -29.70 -6.53 20.21
N ILE A 627 -28.67 -7.25 19.76
CA ILE A 627 -28.36 -7.48 18.34
C ILE A 627 -29.54 -8.16 17.63
N LYS A 628 -30.18 -9.13 18.27
CA LYS A 628 -31.36 -9.83 17.74
C LYS A 628 -32.54 -8.90 17.49
N GLN A 629 -32.77 -7.90 18.34
CA GLN A 629 -33.83 -6.89 18.13
C GLN A 629 -33.60 -6.04 16.86
N LEU A 630 -32.34 -5.93 16.41
CA LEU A 630 -31.98 -5.27 15.15
C LEU A 630 -32.20 -6.17 13.92
N LYS A 631 -32.75 -7.37 14.13
CA LYS A 631 -33.06 -8.36 13.08
C LYS A 631 -31.84 -8.74 12.25
N VAL A 632 -30.67 -8.90 12.85
CA VAL A 632 -29.49 -9.42 12.13
C VAL A 632 -29.76 -10.83 11.59
N ASP A 633 -29.03 -11.19 10.54
CA ASP A 633 -29.26 -12.45 9.82
C ASP A 633 -28.35 -13.58 10.37
N GLY A 634 -27.56 -13.30 11.40
CA GLY A 634 -26.80 -14.33 12.12
C GLY A 634 -25.65 -13.81 12.97
N LEU A 635 -24.95 -14.74 13.61
CA LEU A 635 -23.79 -14.48 14.47
C LEU A 635 -22.60 -15.33 14.08
N ILE A 636 -21.40 -14.77 14.26
CA ILE A 636 -20.13 -15.50 14.31
C ILE A 636 -19.63 -15.47 15.75
N LEU A 637 -19.27 -16.63 16.31
CA LEU A 637 -18.78 -16.73 17.69
C LEU A 637 -17.44 -17.46 17.73
N ASN A 638 -16.47 -16.90 18.45
CA ASN A 638 -15.17 -17.53 18.65
C ASN A 638 -15.28 -18.77 19.56
N CYS A 639 -14.80 -19.90 19.05
CA CYS A 639 -14.82 -21.22 19.67
C CYS A 639 -13.40 -21.82 19.60
N PRO A 640 -12.48 -21.47 20.50
CA PRO A 640 -11.10 -21.95 20.46
C PRO A 640 -11.01 -23.48 20.55
N LEU A 641 -9.95 -24.06 19.96
CA LEU A 641 -9.61 -25.48 20.07
C LEU A 641 -8.90 -25.73 21.41
N ASP A 642 -9.63 -26.00 22.49
CA ASP A 642 -9.04 -26.35 23.79
C ASP A 642 -9.06 -27.86 24.06
N SER A 643 -7.92 -28.39 24.53
CA SER A 643 -7.80 -29.78 25.00
C SER A 643 -8.42 -30.01 26.37
N ASN A 644 -8.66 -28.93 27.13
CA ASN A 644 -9.39 -28.96 28.39
C ASN A 644 -10.79 -28.43 28.10
N ASN A 645 -11.79 -29.32 28.00
CA ASN A 645 -13.21 -28.97 27.89
C ASN A 645 -13.61 -27.98 29.00
N ASP A 646 -13.50 -26.68 28.74
CA ASP A 646 -13.94 -25.67 29.68
C ASP A 646 -15.47 -25.57 29.55
N SER A 647 -16.15 -26.37 30.38
CA SER A 647 -17.58 -26.61 30.24
C SER A 647 -18.42 -25.33 30.39
N GLU A 648 -17.90 -24.32 31.08
CA GLU A 648 -18.56 -23.01 31.24
C GLU A 648 -18.61 -22.22 29.91
N SER A 649 -17.51 -22.17 29.16
CA SER A 649 -17.43 -21.47 27.87
C SER A 649 -18.39 -22.08 26.83
N LEU A 650 -18.45 -23.42 26.75
CA LEU A 650 -19.35 -24.10 25.82
C LEU A 650 -20.83 -23.92 26.22
N ASN A 651 -21.12 -23.88 27.53
CA ASN A 651 -22.47 -23.62 28.04
C ASN A 651 -22.93 -22.18 27.71
N LEU A 652 -22.05 -21.20 27.86
CA LEU A 652 -22.33 -19.80 27.49
C LEU A 652 -22.62 -19.68 25.98
N ILE A 653 -21.74 -20.22 25.14
CA ILE A 653 -21.91 -20.20 23.68
C ILE A 653 -23.21 -20.90 23.26
N SER A 654 -23.53 -22.05 23.88
CA SER A 654 -24.79 -22.75 23.63
C SER A 654 -26.01 -21.93 24.05
N ALA A 655 -25.93 -21.18 25.16
CA ALA A 655 -27.01 -20.30 25.59
C ALA A 655 -27.21 -19.14 24.60
N VAL A 656 -26.13 -18.56 24.09
CA VAL A 656 -26.14 -17.49 23.08
C VAL A 656 -26.79 -17.97 21.78
N VAL A 657 -26.42 -19.15 21.28
CA VAL A 657 -26.99 -19.73 20.06
C VAL A 657 -28.48 -20.06 20.24
N ARG A 658 -28.88 -20.60 21.40
CA ARG A 658 -30.31 -20.82 21.71
C ARG A 658 -31.09 -19.52 21.75
N GLU A 659 -30.52 -18.46 22.33
CA GLU A 659 -31.17 -17.15 22.37
C GLU A 659 -31.31 -16.55 20.97
N LEU A 660 -30.34 -16.74 20.08
CA LEU A 660 -30.43 -16.33 18.68
C LEU A 660 -31.64 -16.96 17.97
N TYR A 661 -31.87 -18.27 18.16
CA TYR A 661 -32.96 -19.00 17.50
C TYR A 661 -34.31 -18.92 18.21
N ARG A 662 -34.37 -18.41 19.44
CA ARG A 662 -35.63 -18.26 20.18
C ARG A 662 -36.56 -17.33 19.41
N ALA A 663 -37.84 -17.69 19.25
CA ALA A 663 -38.82 -16.79 18.61
C ALA A 663 -38.85 -15.43 19.33
N VAL A 664 -38.91 -14.35 18.55
CA VAL A 664 -39.03 -12.95 19.04
C VAL A 664 -40.44 -12.70 19.57
#